data_AF-A0A9P8SQT0-F1
#
_entry.id   AF-A0A9P8SQT0-F1
#
_cell.length_a   1.000
_cell.length_b   1.000
_cell.length_c   1.000
_cell.angle_alpha   90.00
_cell.angle_beta   90.00
_cell.angle_gamma   90.00
#
_symmetry.space_group_name_H-M   'P 1'
#
loop_
_entity.id
_entity.type
_entity.pdbx_description
1 polymer ?
#
loop_
_entity_poly.entity_id
_entity_poly.type
_entity_poly.pdbx_seq_one_letter_code
_entity_poly.pdbx_strand_id
1 'polypeptide(L)'
;MTVPAVQSLSRAQVAAVLDLNTYDPADNGDKPGWLLPIEMRFRRFSETGEAPNVSLLNSAETKARLEQWCRDGIAFLDPKNQDLGSHVEKLDDLLSPIMVCSLLIQKQKWSRDEIIDRACALLARLPSYPPELPFEYAGKDGQSHAESPWPEEYFLTSDSPSSSSTATTTTTTGTGRLRDGYEWSSLRVLSRPSTNVVRIALFLVMQRSVPVGFLGDYLDTITTLLDTATELFQGSTSEAEARARFVLQAFLWATWHQTMLIQLWYDAKIQMRTGVSFDRHSYPVAMPGRETVERLRPNYMCKWAFELLRSDLSSVTQDFRRLFEIYNVHFGDREPRCNLNPAAAGQVSSSSRSRVCDGKAPGNCQRFESEGVQIQSAHDFECPGSACSLLTWDEQSYKSIKGARAVSLEETDERHIRYCPVSTETMAVSHVWSHGQGGRPETGFNICLHRRYTRLARALGCTSYWMDTPCIPTDQELRYEAMGQINSNFLNSKVTLLVDRDLMEINIHPLTLEAKEAIVATLAVCDWNVRAWTLLEGMRGRWNLHVLCKDNHVISLVDVLNDVLAYSNLTLVSPCLALQHYNPTGRRPVEGEIPPVKIEQATCLLNHRHATKDRDVTMIWSLVCGSQLVKASVDFWKSKMGSPLATGFLVSSSPRLQDQHGFSWAPSRPNLLPPTAGTSSAAGQYPAYDGELSVAGMITEQGFKAEWLMCLIGRSRALPTWLHLRFYTQDESQIRSYYHVYNKGGNSRMDMKSLYKLRSVIAPVFKKYRWVALLLPAVRDRGTNGATSPPRPFQYQGEAKGPLLVIAGSHDEVGWEWQFVHEWDTDFRLPEFVLREVLMV
;
A
#
# COMPACT_ATOMS: atom_id res chain seq x y z
N MET A 1 27.23 7.29 -4.73
CA MET A 1 27.60 6.59 -5.98
C MET A 1 26.35 6.49 -6.82
N THR A 2 26.29 7.20 -7.94
CA THR A 2 25.15 7.18 -8.86
C THR A 2 25.19 5.87 -9.64
N VAL A 3 24.23 4.97 -9.37
CA VAL A 3 23.95 3.83 -10.23
C VAL A 3 23.64 4.38 -11.63
N PRO A 4 24.19 3.82 -12.72
CA PRO A 4 23.92 4.31 -14.06
C PRO A 4 22.41 4.22 -14.31
N ALA A 5 21.77 5.32 -14.74
CA ALA A 5 20.39 5.30 -15.24
C ALA A 5 20.24 4.24 -16.35
N VAL A 6 19.03 3.76 -16.64
CA VAL A 6 18.74 3.05 -17.91
C VAL A 6 19.44 3.83 -19.03
N GLN A 7 20.10 3.19 -19.99
CA GLN A 7 20.67 3.91 -21.13
C GLN A 7 19.57 4.82 -21.69
N SER A 8 19.74 6.13 -21.53
CA SER A 8 18.67 7.09 -21.75
C SER A 8 18.22 6.93 -23.20
N LEU A 9 16.96 6.52 -23.42
CA LEU A 9 16.39 6.45 -24.77
C LEU A 9 16.65 7.78 -25.45
N SER A 10 17.32 7.74 -26.60
CA SER A 10 17.58 8.94 -27.37
C SER A 10 16.24 9.54 -27.82
N ARG A 11 16.23 10.86 -27.95
CA ARG A 11 15.08 11.59 -28.53
C ARG A 11 14.63 11.00 -29.87
N ALA A 12 15.57 10.54 -30.68
CA ALA A 12 15.31 9.91 -31.98
C ALA A 12 14.57 8.56 -31.84
N GLN A 13 14.92 7.74 -30.85
CA GLN A 13 14.21 6.47 -30.60
C GLN A 13 12.77 6.72 -30.14
N VAL A 14 12.53 7.68 -29.25
CA VAL A 14 11.17 8.05 -28.82
C VAL A 14 10.37 8.61 -29.99
N ALA A 15 11.00 9.44 -30.84
CA ALA A 15 10.39 9.98 -32.05
C ALA A 15 9.99 8.87 -33.04
N ALA A 16 10.85 7.87 -33.26
CA ALA A 16 10.55 6.74 -34.14
C ALA A 16 9.32 5.94 -33.68
N VAL A 17 9.20 5.68 -32.38
CA VAL A 17 7.99 5.02 -31.82
C VAL A 17 6.76 5.90 -32.03
N LEU A 18 6.86 7.21 -31.82
CA LEU A 18 5.75 8.13 -32.07
C LEU A 18 5.30 8.09 -33.54
N ASP A 19 6.25 8.18 -34.48
CA ASP A 19 5.96 8.22 -35.91
C ASP A 19 5.32 6.92 -36.41
N LEU A 20 5.83 5.76 -35.98
CA LEU A 20 5.26 4.44 -36.33
C LEU A 20 3.81 4.25 -35.86
N ASN A 21 3.40 4.96 -34.81
CA ASN A 21 2.06 4.85 -34.21
C ASN A 21 1.23 6.13 -34.43
N THR A 22 1.69 7.01 -35.33
CA THR A 22 0.94 8.18 -35.76
C THR A 22 0.05 7.79 -36.92
N TYR A 23 -1.25 8.00 -36.76
CA TYR A 23 -2.18 7.90 -37.88
C TYR A 23 -2.08 9.16 -38.75
N ASP A 24 -1.76 8.98 -40.04
CA ASP A 24 -1.84 10.03 -41.06
C ASP A 24 -3.19 9.92 -41.82
N PRO A 25 -4.05 10.96 -41.78
CA PRO A 25 -5.25 11.03 -42.59
C PRO A 25 -5.03 10.82 -44.10
N ALA A 26 -3.82 11.07 -44.61
CA ALA A 26 -3.46 10.87 -46.02
C ALA A 26 -3.34 9.38 -46.43
N ASP A 27 -3.19 8.45 -45.46
CA ASP A 27 -2.96 7.02 -45.71
C ASP A 27 -4.24 6.22 -46.04
N ASN A 28 -5.43 6.82 -45.97
CA ASN A 28 -6.68 6.18 -46.38
C ASN A 28 -7.58 7.16 -47.13
N GLY A 29 -7.56 7.08 -48.46
CA GLY A 29 -8.30 7.95 -49.37
C GLY A 29 -9.81 7.74 -49.41
N ASP A 30 -10.51 7.75 -48.26
CA ASP A 30 -11.97 8.00 -48.19
C ASP A 30 -12.58 8.04 -46.77
N LYS A 31 -11.79 7.91 -45.68
CA LYS A 31 -12.33 8.06 -44.31
C LYS A 31 -12.03 9.46 -43.76
N PRO A 32 -13.05 10.27 -43.41
CA PRO A 32 -12.81 11.57 -42.80
C PRO A 32 -12.05 11.43 -41.48
N GLY A 33 -10.90 12.12 -41.34
CA GLY A 33 -10.04 12.05 -40.14
C GLY A 33 -10.72 12.43 -38.81
N TRP A 34 -11.92 13.02 -38.83
CA TRP A 34 -12.73 13.29 -37.64
C TRP A 34 -13.51 12.07 -37.11
N LEU A 35 -13.64 10.98 -37.88
CA LEU A 35 -14.33 9.74 -37.47
C LEU A 35 -13.44 8.70 -36.79
N LEU A 36 -12.11 8.88 -36.78
CA LEU A 36 -11.19 7.92 -36.17
C LEU A 36 -10.92 8.28 -34.71
N PRO A 37 -11.21 7.36 -33.76
CA PRO A 37 -10.91 7.59 -32.36
C PRO A 37 -9.40 7.57 -32.14
N ILE A 38 -8.95 8.46 -31.26
CA ILE A 38 -7.68 8.30 -30.58
C ILE A 38 -7.80 6.99 -29.77
N GLU A 39 -6.98 5.99 -30.07
CA GLU A 39 -7.14 4.65 -29.51
C GLU A 39 -5.86 4.17 -28.82
N MET A 40 -6.00 3.70 -27.58
CA MET A 40 -5.05 2.79 -26.96
C MET A 40 -5.87 1.60 -26.47
N ARG A 41 -5.68 0.44 -27.09
CA ARG A 41 -6.43 -0.79 -26.79
C ARG A 41 -5.47 -1.93 -26.50
N PHE A 42 -5.83 -2.75 -25.53
CA PHE A 42 -5.07 -3.93 -25.12
C PHE A 42 -5.73 -5.18 -25.67
N ARG A 43 -4.98 -6.01 -26.39
CA ARG A 43 -5.45 -7.32 -26.86
C ARG A 43 -5.40 -8.31 -25.71
N ARG A 44 -6.50 -9.04 -25.49
CA ARG A 44 -6.59 -10.08 -24.46
C ARG A 44 -6.31 -11.45 -25.06
N PHE A 45 -5.62 -12.30 -24.31
CA PHE A 45 -5.36 -13.68 -24.73
C PHE A 45 -6.62 -14.55 -24.78
N SER A 46 -7.66 -14.16 -24.04
CA SER A 46 -8.98 -14.77 -24.02
C SER A 46 -9.86 -14.43 -25.23
N GLU A 47 -9.37 -13.62 -26.16
CA GLU A 47 -10.15 -13.12 -27.30
C GLU A 47 -9.46 -13.48 -28.63
N THR A 48 -10.27 -13.81 -29.65
CA THR A 48 -9.83 -14.01 -31.04
C THR A 48 -10.69 -13.20 -32.00
N GLY A 49 -10.12 -12.83 -33.15
CA GLY A 49 -10.77 -11.97 -34.15
C GLY A 49 -10.49 -10.48 -33.97
N GLU A 50 -11.08 -9.66 -34.85
CA GLU A 50 -11.00 -8.20 -34.83
C GLU A 50 -12.40 -7.61 -34.64
N ALA A 51 -12.49 -6.48 -33.94
CA ALA A 51 -13.77 -5.81 -33.70
C ALA A 51 -14.47 -5.48 -35.04
N PRO A 52 -15.78 -5.76 -35.18
CA PRO A 52 -16.74 -6.18 -34.15
C PRO A 52 -16.82 -7.70 -33.90
N ASN A 53 -16.11 -8.53 -34.67
CA ASN A 53 -16.20 -9.99 -34.67
C ASN A 53 -15.20 -10.63 -33.68
N VAL A 54 -15.39 -10.36 -32.38
CA VAL A 54 -14.56 -10.95 -31.32
C VAL A 54 -15.24 -12.20 -30.75
N SER A 55 -14.53 -13.33 -30.73
CA SER A 55 -14.92 -14.56 -30.04
C SER A 55 -14.14 -14.75 -28.75
N LEU A 56 -14.85 -15.14 -27.68
CA LEU A 56 -14.25 -15.48 -26.39
C LEU A 56 -13.79 -16.94 -26.36
N LEU A 57 -12.55 -17.14 -25.95
CA LEU A 57 -11.96 -18.46 -25.75
C LEU A 57 -12.30 -19.03 -24.38
N ASN A 58 -12.31 -20.35 -24.27
CA ASN A 58 -12.43 -21.02 -22.96
C ASN A 58 -11.09 -20.94 -22.18
N SER A 59 -11.12 -21.35 -20.91
CA SER A 59 -9.94 -21.27 -20.02
C SER A 59 -8.77 -22.13 -20.48
N ALA A 60 -9.01 -23.29 -21.10
CA ALA A 60 -7.95 -24.18 -21.59
C ALA A 60 -7.29 -23.60 -22.84
N GLU A 61 -8.08 -23.07 -23.77
CA GLU A 61 -7.60 -22.38 -24.98
C GLU A 61 -6.79 -21.12 -24.62
N THR A 62 -7.27 -20.35 -23.64
CA THR A 62 -6.56 -19.16 -23.15
C THR A 62 -5.20 -19.54 -22.54
N LYS A 63 -5.16 -20.57 -21.69
CA LYS A 63 -3.91 -21.09 -21.11
C LYS A 63 -2.93 -21.55 -22.21
N ALA A 64 -3.42 -22.30 -23.20
CA ALA A 64 -2.57 -22.76 -24.31
C ALA A 64 -1.95 -21.61 -25.11
N ARG A 65 -2.68 -20.51 -25.35
CA ARG A 65 -2.13 -19.33 -26.05
C ARG A 65 -1.08 -18.59 -25.22
N LEU A 66 -1.29 -18.45 -23.91
CA LEU A 66 -0.31 -17.86 -23.00
C LEU A 66 1.00 -18.68 -22.96
N GLU A 67 0.87 -20.00 -22.84
CA GLU A 67 2.02 -20.91 -22.87
C GLU A 67 2.76 -20.84 -24.21
N GLN A 68 2.03 -20.81 -25.33
CA GLN A 68 2.63 -20.70 -26.66
C GLN A 68 3.42 -19.38 -26.80
N TRP A 69 2.83 -18.25 -26.39
CA TRP A 69 3.52 -16.96 -26.42
C TRP A 69 4.83 -16.99 -25.63
N CYS A 70 4.82 -17.59 -24.43
CA CYS A 70 6.04 -17.70 -23.62
C CYS A 70 7.08 -18.61 -24.29
N ARG A 71 6.66 -19.72 -24.91
CA ARG A 71 7.56 -20.62 -25.66
C ARG A 71 8.20 -19.93 -26.86
N ASP A 72 7.44 -19.10 -27.58
CA ASP A 72 7.96 -18.32 -28.70
C ASP A 72 9.04 -17.33 -28.24
N GLY A 73 8.80 -16.64 -27.11
CA GLY A 73 9.80 -15.77 -26.50
C GLY A 73 11.06 -16.51 -26.04
N ILE A 74 10.91 -17.68 -25.43
CA ILE A 74 12.05 -18.53 -25.02
C ILE A 74 12.86 -19.02 -26.23
N ALA A 75 12.23 -19.28 -27.37
CA ALA A 75 12.92 -19.71 -28.58
C ALA A 75 13.90 -18.65 -29.12
N PHE A 76 13.60 -17.36 -28.93
CA PHE A 76 14.56 -16.27 -29.24
C PHE A 76 15.78 -16.25 -28.32
N LEU A 77 15.67 -16.90 -27.15
CA LEU A 77 16.68 -16.94 -26.10
C LEU A 77 17.44 -18.28 -26.06
N ASP A 78 17.20 -19.18 -27.02
CA ASP A 78 17.96 -20.44 -27.14
C ASP A 78 19.42 -20.13 -27.53
N PRO A 79 20.42 -20.55 -26.74
CA PRO A 79 21.84 -20.38 -27.08
C PRO A 79 22.25 -20.99 -28.42
N LYS A 80 21.47 -21.92 -28.97
CA LYS A 80 21.69 -22.51 -30.30
C LYS A 80 21.26 -21.59 -31.45
N ASN A 81 20.61 -20.47 -31.14
CA ASN A 81 20.20 -19.49 -32.14
C ASN A 81 21.43 -18.77 -32.73
N GLN A 82 21.44 -18.55 -34.04
CA GLN A 82 22.56 -17.90 -34.73
C GLN A 82 22.57 -16.37 -34.55
N ASP A 83 21.45 -15.79 -34.13
CA ASP A 83 21.27 -14.33 -34.01
C ASP A 83 20.85 -13.97 -32.57
N LEU A 84 21.76 -14.25 -31.64
CA LEU A 84 21.64 -13.86 -30.23
C LEU A 84 21.69 -12.34 -30.05
N GLY A 85 22.26 -11.60 -31.00
CA GLY A 85 22.43 -10.15 -30.90
C GLY A 85 21.13 -9.32 -30.96
N SER A 86 20.05 -9.89 -31.49
CA SER A 86 18.75 -9.21 -31.71
C SER A 86 17.63 -9.69 -30.78
N HIS A 87 17.95 -10.45 -29.73
CA HIS A 87 16.94 -11.05 -28.85
C HIS A 87 16.03 -10.00 -28.18
N VAL A 88 16.57 -8.82 -27.83
CA VAL A 88 15.79 -7.74 -27.22
C VAL A 88 14.76 -7.20 -28.21
N GLU A 89 15.16 -6.95 -29.45
CA GLU A 89 14.26 -6.52 -30.54
C GLU A 89 13.17 -7.56 -30.79
N LYS A 90 13.52 -8.85 -30.89
CA LYS A 90 12.54 -9.93 -31.13
C LYS A 90 11.53 -10.08 -30.00
N LEU A 91 11.98 -9.95 -28.74
CA LEU A 91 11.08 -9.96 -27.58
C LEU A 91 10.14 -8.74 -27.57
N ASP A 92 10.65 -7.56 -27.93
CA ASP A 92 9.84 -6.35 -28.03
C ASP A 92 8.85 -6.42 -29.20
N ASP A 93 9.24 -6.98 -30.35
CA ASP A 93 8.35 -7.25 -31.50
C ASP A 93 7.26 -8.28 -31.18
N LEU A 94 7.54 -9.24 -30.28
CA LEU A 94 6.56 -10.20 -29.79
C LEU A 94 5.56 -9.57 -28.81
N LEU A 95 6.01 -8.63 -27.99
CA LEU A 95 5.20 -7.96 -26.96
C LEU A 95 4.40 -6.77 -27.49
N SER A 96 5.00 -5.98 -28.38
CA SER A 96 4.42 -4.73 -28.87
C SER A 96 3.02 -4.86 -29.51
N PRO A 97 2.64 -5.96 -30.20
CA PRO A 97 1.31 -6.11 -30.80
C PRO A 97 0.18 -6.30 -29.77
N ILE A 98 0.50 -6.60 -28.50
CA ILE A 98 -0.49 -6.68 -27.42
C ILE A 98 -1.15 -5.31 -27.19
N MET A 99 -0.44 -4.21 -27.51
CA MET A 99 -0.95 -2.85 -27.43
C MET A 99 -1.13 -2.26 -28.82
N VAL A 100 -2.37 -1.96 -29.17
CA VAL A 100 -2.70 -1.18 -30.37
C VAL A 100 -2.80 0.29 -29.96
N CYS A 101 -2.06 1.16 -30.64
CA CYS A 101 -1.99 2.58 -30.31
C CYS A 101 -2.10 3.45 -31.57
N SER A 102 -2.94 4.48 -31.50
CA SER A 102 -3.05 5.56 -32.48
C SER A 102 -3.02 6.90 -31.78
N LEU A 103 -1.93 7.66 -31.99
CA LEU A 103 -1.63 8.85 -31.20
C LEU A 103 -2.22 10.17 -31.76
N LEU A 104 -2.67 10.23 -33.02
CA LEU A 104 -3.32 11.38 -33.67
C LEU A 104 -2.80 12.75 -33.19
N ILE A 105 -1.52 13.03 -33.46
CA ILE A 105 -0.80 14.21 -32.95
C ILE A 105 -1.49 15.52 -33.36
N GLN A 106 -2.04 15.57 -34.58
CA GLN A 106 -2.71 16.76 -35.13
C GLN A 106 -3.92 17.24 -34.29
N LYS A 107 -4.52 16.36 -33.48
CA LYS A 107 -5.64 16.69 -32.57
C LYS A 107 -5.18 17.04 -31.15
N GLN A 108 -3.87 17.12 -30.88
CA GLN A 108 -3.35 17.39 -29.54
C GLN A 108 -3.04 18.86 -29.31
N LYS A 109 -3.06 19.26 -28.03
CA LYS A 109 -2.69 20.61 -27.59
C LYS A 109 -1.20 20.91 -27.81
N TRP A 110 -0.35 19.89 -27.65
CA TRP A 110 1.10 20.01 -27.69
C TRP A 110 1.63 19.64 -29.07
N SER A 111 2.70 20.32 -29.51
CA SER A 111 3.39 19.98 -30.75
C SER A 111 4.05 18.61 -30.69
N ARG A 112 4.40 18.04 -31.85
CA ARG A 112 5.15 16.77 -31.94
C ARG A 112 6.41 16.80 -31.08
N ASP A 113 7.19 17.88 -31.18
CA ASP A 113 8.45 18.01 -30.44
C ASP A 113 8.22 18.15 -28.93
N GLU A 114 7.21 18.91 -28.50
CA GLU A 114 6.86 19.03 -27.09
C GLU A 114 6.39 17.69 -26.49
N ILE A 115 5.65 16.89 -27.25
CA ILE A 115 5.23 15.54 -26.83
C ILE A 115 6.45 14.65 -26.63
N ILE A 116 7.39 14.65 -27.58
CA ILE A 116 8.61 13.87 -27.50
C ILE A 116 9.43 14.30 -26.28
N ASP A 117 9.66 15.60 -26.09
CA ASP A 117 10.49 16.12 -25.02
C ASP A 117 9.89 15.79 -23.64
N ARG A 118 8.56 15.88 -23.50
CA ARG A 118 7.85 15.48 -22.28
C ARG A 118 7.92 13.99 -22.02
N ALA A 119 7.81 13.16 -23.07
CA ALA A 119 7.95 11.71 -22.94
C ALA A 119 9.38 11.32 -22.56
N CYS A 120 10.40 11.92 -23.17
CA CYS A 120 11.79 11.76 -22.78
C CYS A 120 12.02 12.14 -21.31
N ALA A 121 11.49 13.29 -20.87
CA ALA A 121 11.60 13.74 -19.48
C ALA A 121 10.92 12.78 -18.49
N LEU A 122 9.78 12.19 -18.87
CA LEU A 122 9.11 11.17 -18.04
C LEU A 122 9.91 9.86 -17.99
N LEU A 123 10.36 9.36 -19.13
CA LEU A 123 11.11 8.10 -19.25
C LEU A 123 12.47 8.19 -18.54
N ALA A 124 13.12 9.34 -18.56
CA ALA A 124 14.39 9.58 -17.85
C ALA A 124 14.27 9.46 -16.31
N ARG A 125 13.05 9.49 -15.77
CA ARG A 125 12.78 9.35 -14.33
C ARG A 125 12.54 7.90 -13.91
N LEU A 126 12.49 6.95 -14.84
CA LEU A 126 12.41 5.53 -14.53
C LEU A 126 13.72 5.04 -13.87
N PRO A 127 13.65 4.09 -12.92
CA PRO A 127 14.84 3.46 -12.38
C PRO A 127 15.54 2.59 -13.43
N SER A 128 16.85 2.41 -13.26
CA SER A 128 17.75 1.71 -14.18
C SER A 128 17.39 0.26 -14.45
N TYR A 129 16.86 -0.42 -13.46
CA TYR A 129 16.39 -1.80 -13.52
C TYR A 129 15.33 -2.00 -12.43
N PRO A 130 14.38 -2.94 -12.56
CA PRO A 130 13.42 -3.24 -11.50
C PRO A 130 14.09 -3.94 -10.31
N PRO A 131 13.40 -4.11 -9.16
CA PRO A 131 13.87 -4.98 -8.09
C PRO A 131 14.16 -6.39 -8.59
N GLU A 132 15.27 -7.00 -8.15
CA GLU A 132 15.73 -8.29 -8.67
C GLU A 132 14.85 -9.46 -8.19
N LEU A 133 14.44 -10.34 -9.10
CA LEU A 133 13.86 -11.64 -8.75
C LEU A 133 15.00 -12.67 -8.53
N PRO A 134 14.88 -13.54 -7.52
CA PRO A 134 15.91 -14.55 -7.26
C PRO A 134 15.96 -15.58 -8.40
N PHE A 135 17.17 -15.94 -8.83
CA PHE A 135 17.40 -17.09 -9.70
C PHE A 135 17.68 -18.32 -8.85
N GLU A 136 16.72 -19.24 -8.76
CA GLU A 136 16.84 -20.48 -7.99
C GLU A 136 16.62 -21.69 -8.91
N TYR A 137 17.72 -22.23 -9.45
CA TYR A 137 17.71 -23.48 -10.21
C TYR A 137 18.40 -24.58 -9.41
N ALA A 138 17.61 -25.51 -8.87
CA ALA A 138 18.12 -26.76 -8.32
C ALA A 138 18.13 -27.82 -9.43
N GLY A 139 19.30 -28.15 -9.98
CA GLY A 139 19.45 -29.20 -10.98
C GLY A 139 18.81 -30.52 -10.51
N LYS A 140 18.18 -31.26 -11.43
CA LYS A 140 17.37 -32.44 -11.05
C LYS A 140 18.16 -33.64 -10.53
N ASP A 141 19.48 -33.66 -10.65
CA ASP A 141 20.34 -34.68 -10.08
C ASP A 141 21.67 -34.03 -9.72
N GLY A 142 22.26 -34.36 -8.57
CA GLY A 142 23.53 -33.80 -8.06
C GLY A 142 24.77 -34.12 -8.90
N GLN A 143 24.65 -34.17 -10.23
CA GLN A 143 25.75 -34.28 -11.17
C GLN A 143 26.26 -32.88 -11.51
N SER A 144 27.54 -32.65 -11.21
CA SER A 144 28.32 -31.51 -11.71
C SER A 144 28.42 -31.62 -13.23
N HIS A 145 27.47 -31.04 -13.96
CA HIS A 145 27.65 -30.83 -15.39
C HIS A 145 28.68 -29.73 -15.57
N ALA A 146 29.73 -30.01 -16.36
CA ALA A 146 30.72 -29.02 -16.74
C ALA A 146 30.00 -27.80 -17.35
N GLU A 147 30.17 -26.66 -16.69
CA GLU A 147 29.51 -25.40 -17.00
C GLU A 147 29.95 -24.90 -18.39
N SER A 148 29.00 -24.79 -19.32
CA SER A 148 29.19 -23.87 -20.44
C SER A 148 28.82 -22.47 -19.95
N PRO A 149 29.70 -21.46 -20.11
CA PRO A 149 29.33 -20.08 -19.85
C PRO A 149 28.13 -19.69 -20.73
N TRP A 150 27.23 -18.87 -20.19
CA TRP A 150 26.11 -18.33 -20.96
C TRP A 150 26.65 -17.33 -22.01
N PRO A 151 26.02 -17.18 -23.19
CA PRO A 151 26.53 -16.27 -24.21
C PRO A 151 26.63 -14.81 -23.71
N GLU A 152 27.75 -14.13 -24.02
CA GLU A 152 28.02 -12.76 -23.58
C GLU A 152 27.02 -11.75 -24.16
N GLU A 153 26.40 -12.07 -25.29
CA GLU A 153 25.44 -11.22 -26.02
C GLU A 153 24.18 -10.87 -25.21
N TYR A 154 23.87 -11.67 -24.18
CA TYR A 154 22.77 -11.42 -23.23
C TYR A 154 23.10 -10.38 -22.16
N PHE A 155 24.37 -9.98 -22.07
CA PHE A 155 24.86 -9.02 -21.09
C PHE A 155 25.32 -7.72 -21.76
N LEU A 156 25.36 -6.66 -20.97
CA LEU A 156 26.01 -5.40 -21.33
C LEU A 156 27.53 -5.59 -21.28
N THR A 157 28.23 -5.14 -22.32
CA THR A 157 29.71 -5.14 -22.34
C THR A 157 30.23 -4.27 -21.20
N SER A 158 31.04 -4.83 -20.30
CA SER A 158 31.67 -4.08 -19.21
C SER A 158 32.78 -3.18 -19.76
N ASP A 159 32.56 -1.87 -19.77
CA ASP A 159 33.64 -0.90 -19.96
C ASP A 159 34.49 -0.84 -18.69
N SER A 160 35.46 -1.75 -18.55
CA SER A 160 36.62 -1.57 -17.68
C SER A 160 37.79 -2.45 -18.16
N PRO A 161 38.82 -1.87 -18.81
CA PRO A 161 40.10 -2.52 -18.94
C PRO A 161 40.99 -2.27 -17.71
N SER A 162 41.61 -3.35 -17.21
CA SER A 162 42.79 -3.40 -16.35
C SER A 162 42.67 -3.00 -14.87
N SER A 163 42.78 -4.01 -14.00
CA SER A 163 43.97 -4.14 -13.13
C SER A 163 44.05 -5.55 -12.56
N SER A 164 45.08 -6.27 -12.97
CA SER A 164 45.64 -7.40 -12.23
C SER A 164 45.99 -6.95 -10.81
N SER A 165 45.39 -7.55 -9.79
CA SER A 165 46.00 -7.60 -8.45
C SER A 165 45.59 -8.86 -7.72
N THR A 166 46.59 -9.73 -7.60
CA THR A 166 46.82 -10.81 -6.63
C THR A 166 45.88 -10.87 -5.43
N ALA A 167 45.36 -12.08 -5.22
CA ALA A 167 44.64 -12.51 -4.03
C ALA A 167 45.39 -12.14 -2.73
N THR A 168 44.69 -11.48 -1.81
CA THR A 168 44.98 -11.65 -0.38
C THR A 168 43.67 -11.77 0.40
N THR A 169 43.59 -12.87 1.12
CA THR A 169 42.46 -13.38 1.88
C THR A 169 42.14 -12.49 3.07
N THR A 170 40.91 -12.00 3.18
CA THR A 170 40.33 -11.67 4.50
C THR A 170 38.83 -11.97 4.50
N THR A 171 38.49 -12.98 5.28
CA THR A 171 37.17 -13.50 5.58
C THR A 171 36.37 -12.55 6.45
N THR A 172 35.22 -12.08 5.93
CA THR A 172 34.05 -11.73 6.77
C THR A 172 32.76 -12.00 5.99
N THR A 173 32.19 -13.15 6.34
CA THR A 173 30.81 -13.65 6.23
C THR A 173 29.70 -12.69 5.75
N GLY A 174 28.97 -13.12 4.72
CA GLY A 174 27.50 -13.17 4.80
C GLY A 174 26.66 -12.36 3.82
N THR A 175 27.18 -11.87 2.70
CA THR A 175 26.35 -11.47 1.56
C THR A 175 26.27 -12.64 0.59
N GLY A 176 25.06 -13.01 0.14
CA GLY A 176 24.86 -13.98 -0.93
C GLY A 176 25.48 -13.48 -2.22
N ARG A 177 26.79 -13.63 -2.36
CA ARG A 177 27.48 -13.69 -3.64
C ARG A 177 27.14 -15.06 -4.19
N LEU A 178 26.36 -15.07 -5.27
CA LEU A 178 26.29 -16.21 -6.17
C LEU A 178 27.72 -16.61 -6.51
N ARG A 179 27.99 -17.91 -6.46
CA ARG A 179 29.32 -18.43 -6.69
C ARG A 179 29.80 -18.23 -8.14
N ASP A 180 28.95 -17.70 -9.04
CA ASP A 180 29.31 -17.24 -10.39
C ASP A 180 28.51 -15.98 -10.84
N GLY A 181 29.10 -14.81 -10.64
CA GLY A 181 29.27 -13.77 -11.69
C GLY A 181 28.13 -12.92 -12.30
N TYR A 182 26.83 -13.12 -12.05
CA TYR A 182 25.78 -12.33 -12.73
C TYR A 182 24.99 -11.39 -11.80
N GLU A 183 24.87 -10.11 -12.19
CA GLU A 183 23.95 -9.14 -11.58
C GLU A 183 22.83 -8.80 -12.60
N TRP A 184 21.58 -8.61 -12.16
CA TRP A 184 20.49 -8.18 -13.06
C TRP A 184 20.86 -6.92 -13.84
N SER A 185 21.61 -6.02 -13.20
CA SER A 185 22.12 -4.77 -13.76
C SER A 185 22.90 -4.96 -15.06
N SER A 186 23.46 -6.14 -15.33
CA SER A 186 24.20 -6.44 -16.54
C SER A 186 23.35 -7.04 -17.67
N LEU A 187 22.07 -7.39 -17.44
CA LEU A 187 21.22 -7.98 -18.48
C LEU A 187 20.86 -6.99 -19.58
N ARG A 188 21.11 -7.36 -20.84
CA ARG A 188 20.84 -6.52 -22.00
C ARG A 188 19.35 -6.24 -22.21
N VAL A 189 18.46 -7.16 -21.81
CA VAL A 189 17.00 -6.95 -21.84
C VAL A 189 16.52 -5.79 -20.95
N LEU A 190 17.34 -5.35 -19.98
CA LEU A 190 17.03 -4.21 -19.10
C LEU A 190 17.62 -2.89 -19.59
N SER A 191 18.38 -2.92 -20.70
CA SER A 191 19.10 -1.75 -21.23
C SER A 191 18.20 -0.60 -21.68
N ARG A 192 16.94 -0.90 -22.05
CA ARG A 192 15.95 0.08 -22.49
C ARG A 192 14.52 -0.34 -22.13
N PRO A 193 13.58 0.61 -21.99
CA PRO A 193 12.15 0.31 -21.90
C PRO A 193 11.62 -0.35 -23.18
N SER A 194 10.57 -1.17 -23.06
CA SER A 194 9.86 -1.75 -24.20
C SER A 194 9.10 -0.69 -25.00
N THR A 195 8.80 -0.98 -26.27
CA THR A 195 8.02 -0.08 -27.14
C THR A 195 6.68 0.31 -26.52
N ASN A 196 6.03 -0.62 -25.81
CA ASN A 196 4.75 -0.34 -25.13
C ASN A 196 4.90 0.65 -23.97
N VAL A 197 5.99 0.59 -23.19
CA VAL A 197 6.27 1.59 -22.14
C VAL A 197 6.46 2.98 -22.76
N VAL A 198 7.16 3.07 -23.89
CA VAL A 198 7.33 4.34 -24.64
C VAL A 198 5.99 4.86 -25.17
N ARG A 199 5.15 3.99 -25.77
CA ARG A 199 3.79 4.34 -26.22
C ARG A 199 2.92 4.87 -25.09
N ILE A 200 2.96 4.24 -23.92
CA ILE A 200 2.23 4.69 -22.72
C ILE A 200 2.71 6.08 -22.29
N ALA A 201 4.03 6.28 -22.19
CA ALA A 201 4.59 7.57 -21.82
C ALA A 201 4.13 8.68 -22.77
N LEU A 202 4.26 8.45 -24.09
CA LEU A 202 3.78 9.36 -25.15
C LEU A 202 2.29 9.67 -25.00
N PHE A 203 1.46 8.64 -24.78
CA PHE A 203 0.01 8.79 -24.66
C PHE A 203 -0.39 9.62 -23.43
N LEU A 204 0.24 9.38 -22.27
CA LEU A 204 -0.14 10.04 -21.02
C LEU A 204 0.40 11.48 -20.91
N VAL A 205 1.57 11.79 -21.49
CA VAL A 205 2.10 13.18 -21.49
C VAL A 205 1.29 14.14 -22.35
N MET A 206 0.45 13.61 -23.26
CA MET A 206 -0.55 14.40 -24.00
C MET A 206 -1.68 14.94 -23.08
N GLN A 207 -1.69 14.57 -21.79
CA GLN A 207 -2.65 15.06 -20.77
C GLN A 207 -4.11 14.78 -21.12
N ARG A 208 -4.37 13.59 -21.66
CA ARG A 208 -5.72 13.12 -21.97
C ARG A 208 -6.48 12.80 -20.68
N SER A 209 -7.81 12.92 -20.73
CA SER A 209 -8.68 12.54 -19.61
C SER A 209 -8.93 11.03 -19.65
N VAL A 210 -8.01 10.23 -19.10
CA VAL A 210 -8.24 8.79 -18.88
C VAL A 210 -8.52 8.52 -17.41
N PRO A 211 -9.33 7.48 -17.09
CA PRO A 211 -9.62 7.13 -15.71
C PRO A 211 -8.36 6.67 -14.96
N VAL A 212 -8.39 6.79 -13.63
CA VAL A 212 -7.37 6.20 -12.75
C VAL A 212 -7.37 4.68 -12.93
N GLY A 213 -6.18 4.07 -12.95
CA GLY A 213 -6.00 2.64 -13.23
C GLY A 213 -6.30 2.24 -14.68
N PHE A 214 -6.22 3.17 -15.64
CA PHE A 214 -6.49 2.92 -17.06
C PHE A 214 -5.69 1.74 -17.66
N LEU A 215 -4.46 1.52 -17.20
CA LEU A 215 -3.59 0.44 -17.69
C LEU A 215 -3.84 -0.91 -17.00
N GLY A 216 -4.87 -1.05 -16.16
CA GLY A 216 -5.17 -2.26 -15.40
C GLY A 216 -5.19 -3.54 -16.25
N ASP A 217 -6.00 -3.56 -17.32
CA ASP A 217 -6.10 -4.71 -18.23
C ASP A 217 -4.75 -5.12 -18.86
N TYR A 218 -3.90 -4.14 -19.17
CA TYR A 218 -2.57 -4.40 -19.74
C TYR A 218 -1.64 -4.97 -18.67
N LEU A 219 -1.62 -4.38 -17.48
CA LEU A 219 -0.84 -4.87 -16.34
C LEU A 219 -1.25 -6.30 -15.95
N ASP A 220 -2.55 -6.61 -15.92
CA ASP A 220 -3.09 -7.96 -15.68
C ASP A 220 -2.60 -8.96 -16.74
N THR A 221 -2.55 -8.52 -18.00
CA THR A 221 -2.01 -9.33 -19.11
C THR A 221 -0.53 -9.64 -18.88
N ILE A 222 0.29 -8.66 -18.51
CA ILE A 222 1.72 -8.89 -18.22
C ILE A 222 1.90 -9.77 -16.98
N THR A 223 1.10 -9.59 -15.93
CA THR A 223 1.10 -10.46 -14.75
C THR A 223 0.81 -11.91 -15.13
N THR A 224 -0.20 -12.14 -15.97
CA THR A 224 -0.55 -13.49 -16.43
C THR A 224 0.58 -14.13 -17.25
N LEU A 225 1.28 -13.34 -18.07
CA LEU A 225 2.46 -13.80 -18.80
C LEU A 225 3.63 -14.11 -17.86
N LEU A 226 3.85 -13.30 -16.82
CA LEU A 226 4.87 -13.55 -15.79
C LEU A 226 4.59 -14.85 -15.02
N ASP A 227 3.34 -15.07 -14.62
CA ASP A 227 2.93 -16.30 -13.93
C ASP A 227 3.16 -17.52 -14.84
N THR A 228 2.77 -17.42 -16.11
CA THR A 228 2.98 -18.48 -17.11
C THR A 228 4.47 -18.75 -17.34
N ALA A 229 5.29 -17.70 -17.48
CA ALA A 229 6.73 -17.83 -17.63
C ALA A 229 7.38 -18.47 -16.38
N THR A 230 6.83 -18.19 -15.19
CA THR A 230 7.29 -18.78 -13.92
C THR A 230 6.91 -20.25 -13.78
N GLU A 231 5.68 -20.64 -14.15
CA GLU A 231 5.27 -22.06 -14.22
C GLU A 231 6.20 -22.83 -15.17
N LEU A 232 6.52 -22.24 -16.33
CA LEU A 232 7.47 -22.83 -17.27
C LEU A 232 8.87 -22.90 -16.65
N PHE A 233 9.38 -21.83 -16.03
CA PHE A 233 10.70 -21.81 -15.35
C PHE A 233 10.85 -22.97 -14.34
N GLN A 234 9.85 -23.24 -13.51
CA GLN A 234 9.88 -24.34 -12.53
C GLN A 234 9.96 -25.73 -13.21
N GLY A 235 9.46 -25.85 -14.44
CA GLY A 235 9.54 -27.06 -15.26
C GLY A 235 10.86 -27.25 -16.02
N SER A 236 11.91 -26.45 -15.75
CA SER A 236 13.17 -26.50 -16.50
C SER A 236 13.93 -27.80 -16.31
N THR A 237 14.42 -28.34 -17.43
CA THR A 237 15.15 -29.62 -17.47
C THR A 237 16.66 -29.44 -17.53
N SER A 238 17.13 -28.26 -17.97
CA SER A 238 18.55 -27.88 -18.01
C SER A 238 18.76 -26.46 -17.48
N GLU A 239 19.98 -26.16 -17.03
CA GLU A 239 20.34 -24.82 -16.57
C GLU A 239 20.29 -23.79 -17.72
N ALA A 240 20.66 -24.18 -18.94
CA ALA A 240 20.55 -23.34 -20.12
C ALA A 240 19.09 -22.91 -20.37
N GLU A 241 18.16 -23.86 -20.27
CA GLU A 241 16.73 -23.58 -20.38
C GLU A 241 16.23 -22.69 -19.24
N ALA A 242 16.71 -22.91 -18.01
CA ALA A 242 16.38 -22.06 -16.87
C ALA A 242 16.88 -20.61 -17.06
N ARG A 243 18.10 -20.42 -17.55
CA ARG A 243 18.68 -19.08 -17.85
C ARG A 243 17.87 -18.34 -18.93
N ALA A 244 17.52 -19.00 -20.03
CA ALA A 244 16.67 -18.41 -21.08
C ALA A 244 15.30 -17.96 -20.53
N ARG A 245 14.64 -18.82 -19.75
CA ARG A 245 13.35 -18.52 -19.11
C ARG A 245 13.44 -17.37 -18.12
N PHE A 246 14.53 -17.30 -17.37
CA PHE A 246 14.80 -16.19 -16.46
C PHE A 246 14.99 -14.85 -17.18
N VAL A 247 15.68 -14.82 -18.33
CA VAL A 247 15.81 -13.60 -19.15
C VAL A 247 14.44 -13.12 -19.65
N LEU A 248 13.55 -14.02 -20.06
CA LEU A 248 12.16 -13.67 -20.41
C LEU A 248 11.39 -13.10 -19.21
N GLN A 249 11.51 -13.73 -18.03
CA GLN A 249 10.91 -13.21 -16.79
C GLN A 249 11.42 -11.80 -16.47
N ALA A 250 12.74 -11.56 -16.58
CA ALA A 250 13.33 -10.25 -16.34
C ALA A 250 12.78 -9.17 -17.31
N PHE A 251 12.64 -9.50 -18.60
CA PHE A 251 12.05 -8.60 -19.60
C PHE A 251 10.59 -8.23 -19.30
N LEU A 252 9.76 -9.24 -18.98
CA LEU A 252 8.36 -9.03 -18.62
C LEU A 252 8.22 -8.25 -17.30
N TRP A 253 9.06 -8.56 -16.31
CA TRP A 253 9.06 -7.91 -15.01
C TRP A 253 9.45 -6.43 -15.12
N ALA A 254 10.46 -6.12 -15.93
CA ALA A 254 10.85 -4.74 -16.22
C ALA A 254 9.72 -3.96 -16.91
N THR A 255 9.07 -4.57 -17.91
CA THR A 255 7.92 -3.96 -18.59
C THR A 255 6.77 -3.68 -17.61
N TRP A 256 6.40 -4.66 -16.78
CA TRP A 256 5.35 -4.50 -15.77
C TRP A 256 5.70 -3.38 -14.79
N HIS A 257 6.91 -3.41 -14.23
CA HIS A 257 7.38 -2.45 -13.23
C HIS A 257 7.36 -1.02 -13.76
N GLN A 258 7.94 -0.79 -14.95
CA GLN A 258 7.99 0.54 -15.56
C GLN A 258 6.58 1.05 -15.92
N THR A 259 5.72 0.17 -16.45
CA THR A 259 4.31 0.48 -16.75
C THR A 259 3.57 0.89 -15.47
N MET A 260 3.75 0.13 -14.39
CA MET A 260 3.11 0.39 -13.10
C MET A 260 3.57 1.73 -12.51
N LEU A 261 4.87 2.03 -12.53
CA LEU A 261 5.40 3.32 -12.06
C LEU A 261 4.79 4.51 -12.83
N ILE A 262 4.64 4.40 -14.14
CA ILE A 262 4.01 5.44 -14.96
C ILE A 262 2.50 5.56 -14.67
N GLN A 263 1.79 4.44 -14.47
CA GLN A 263 0.38 4.43 -14.05
C GLN A 263 0.21 5.14 -12.71
N LEU A 264 0.98 4.75 -11.70
CA LEU A 264 0.96 5.35 -10.36
C LEU A 264 1.28 6.85 -10.42
N TRP A 265 2.24 7.26 -11.26
CA TRP A 265 2.58 8.68 -11.43
C TRP A 265 1.40 9.48 -11.99
N TYR A 266 0.72 8.93 -13.00
CA TYR A 266 -0.43 9.56 -13.61
C TYR A 266 -1.61 9.63 -12.63
N ASP A 267 -1.87 8.55 -11.90
CA ASP A 267 -2.90 8.46 -10.88
C ASP A 267 -2.66 9.47 -9.74
N ALA A 268 -1.42 9.55 -9.24
CA ALA A 268 -1.02 10.53 -8.24
C ALA A 268 -1.29 11.96 -8.73
N LYS A 269 -0.97 12.28 -9.98
CA LYS A 269 -1.23 13.60 -10.56
C LYS A 269 -2.71 13.95 -10.67
N ILE A 270 -3.57 12.97 -10.99
CA ILE A 270 -5.02 13.18 -10.96
C ILE A 270 -5.47 13.43 -9.52
N GLN A 271 -5.05 12.58 -8.58
CA GLN A 271 -5.46 12.67 -7.18
C GLN A 271 -5.03 13.99 -6.53
N MET A 272 -3.84 14.51 -6.84
CA MET A 272 -3.41 15.84 -6.40
C MET A 272 -4.35 16.96 -6.87
N ARG A 273 -5.00 16.80 -8.02
CA ARG A 273 -5.92 17.81 -8.59
C ARG A 273 -7.36 17.65 -8.11
N THR A 274 -7.85 16.41 -8.03
CA THR A 274 -9.26 16.11 -7.73
C THR A 274 -9.50 15.84 -6.25
N GLY A 275 -8.44 15.63 -5.47
CA GLY A 275 -8.51 15.04 -4.14
C GLY A 275 -8.53 13.52 -4.18
N VAL A 276 -8.20 12.91 -3.04
CA VAL A 276 -8.17 11.45 -2.86
C VAL A 276 -9.58 10.87 -2.99
N SER A 277 -9.77 10.05 -4.02
CA SER A 277 -10.80 9.01 -4.03
C SER A 277 -10.08 7.72 -3.68
N PHE A 278 -10.14 7.30 -2.41
CA PHE A 278 -9.52 6.05 -1.93
C PHE A 278 -10.02 4.81 -2.71
N ASP A 279 -11.16 4.95 -3.38
CA ASP A 279 -11.89 3.96 -4.16
C ASP A 279 -11.18 3.42 -5.44
N ARG A 280 -9.84 3.28 -5.53
CA ARG A 280 -9.20 2.93 -6.84
C ARG A 280 -7.96 2.04 -6.90
N HIS A 281 -7.40 1.49 -5.82
CA HIS A 281 -6.11 0.80 -5.88
C HIS A 281 -6.22 -0.71 -5.59
N SER A 282 -6.73 -1.48 -6.53
CA SER A 282 -6.50 -2.92 -6.56
C SER A 282 -5.57 -3.22 -7.72
N TYR A 283 -4.31 -3.53 -7.41
CA TYR A 283 -3.30 -3.93 -8.39
C TYR A 283 -2.89 -5.39 -8.12
N PRO A 284 -2.69 -6.22 -9.15
CA PRO A 284 -2.20 -7.58 -8.98
C PRO A 284 -0.82 -7.58 -8.33
N VAL A 285 -0.64 -8.46 -7.36
CA VAL A 285 0.51 -8.49 -6.45
C VAL A 285 1.50 -9.55 -6.95
N ALA A 286 2.48 -9.14 -7.76
CA ALA A 286 3.73 -9.87 -7.91
C ALA A 286 4.80 -9.10 -7.12
N MET A 287 5.08 -9.54 -5.90
CA MET A 287 5.97 -8.82 -4.98
C MET A 287 7.31 -9.55 -4.85
N PRO A 288 8.44 -8.84 -4.90
CA PRO A 288 9.69 -9.34 -4.35
C PRO A 288 9.50 -9.84 -2.92
N GLY A 289 10.15 -10.94 -2.55
CA GLY A 289 10.06 -11.49 -1.20
C GLY A 289 10.50 -10.48 -0.12
N ARG A 290 9.77 -10.46 1.02
CA ARG A 290 9.98 -9.53 2.15
C ARG A 290 11.45 -9.48 2.62
N GLU A 291 12.13 -10.61 2.61
CA GLU A 291 13.51 -10.75 3.10
C GLU A 291 14.51 -9.93 2.27
N THR A 292 14.32 -9.90 0.94
CA THR A 292 15.21 -9.17 0.03
C THR A 292 15.15 -7.67 0.26
N VAL A 293 13.94 -7.13 0.38
CA VAL A 293 13.70 -5.69 0.59
C VAL A 293 14.14 -5.29 2.00
N GLU A 294 13.82 -6.09 3.02
CA GLU A 294 14.17 -5.81 4.42
C GLU A 294 15.69 -5.78 4.64
N ARG A 295 16.47 -6.56 3.90
CA ARG A 295 17.94 -6.54 3.98
C ARG A 295 18.55 -5.22 3.54
N LEU A 296 17.90 -4.48 2.65
CA LEU A 296 18.37 -3.17 2.15
C LEU A 296 17.91 -2.00 3.02
N ARG A 297 17.01 -2.23 3.99
CA ARG A 297 16.45 -1.18 4.85
C ARG A 297 17.55 -0.49 5.67
N PRO A 298 17.60 0.86 5.69
CA PRO A 298 18.48 1.64 6.57
C PRO A 298 18.43 1.19 8.02
N ASN A 299 19.58 1.06 8.70
CA ASN A 299 19.65 0.58 10.08
C ASN A 299 18.79 1.43 11.04
N TYR A 300 18.85 2.76 10.88
CA TYR A 300 18.04 3.70 11.66
C TYR A 300 16.53 3.51 11.47
N MET A 301 16.07 3.18 10.26
CA MET A 301 14.64 3.11 9.92
C MET A 301 13.93 2.00 10.69
N CYS A 302 12.86 2.33 11.42
CA CYS A 302 12.17 1.35 12.24
C CYS A 302 11.40 0.32 11.40
N LYS A 303 11.56 -0.99 11.68
CA LYS A 303 10.94 -2.07 10.88
C LYS A 303 9.42 -1.96 10.81
N TRP A 304 8.76 -1.65 11.93
CA TRP A 304 7.30 -1.45 11.94
C TRP A 304 6.85 -0.23 11.13
N ALA A 305 7.63 0.86 11.18
CA ALA A 305 7.32 2.05 10.40
C ALA A 305 7.48 1.78 8.90
N PHE A 306 8.49 1.01 8.51
CA PHE A 306 8.65 0.56 7.14
C PHE A 306 7.52 -0.39 6.72
N GLU A 307 7.06 -1.27 7.61
CA GLU A 307 5.92 -2.17 7.33
C GLU A 307 4.64 -1.41 6.97
N LEU A 308 4.36 -0.27 7.63
CA LEU A 308 3.24 0.62 7.24
C LEU A 308 3.35 1.07 5.78
N LEU A 309 4.53 1.48 5.33
CA LEU A 309 4.75 1.90 3.95
C LEU A 309 4.73 0.70 2.99
N ARG A 310 5.37 -0.40 3.36
CA ARG A 310 5.53 -1.61 2.54
C ARG A 310 4.20 -2.29 2.23
N SER A 311 3.29 -2.30 3.19
CA SER A 311 1.96 -2.92 3.08
C SER A 311 0.89 -2.00 2.49
N ASP A 312 1.24 -0.74 2.17
CA ASP A 312 0.33 0.17 1.48
C ASP A 312 0.04 -0.33 0.05
N LEU A 313 -1.21 -0.22 -0.40
CA LEU A 313 -1.64 -0.70 -1.72
C LEU A 313 -0.94 0.04 -2.88
N SER A 314 -0.41 1.24 -2.64
CA SER A 314 0.38 1.99 -3.62
C SER A 314 1.84 1.53 -3.72
N SER A 315 2.31 0.70 -2.78
CA SER A 315 3.67 0.16 -2.74
C SER A 315 3.83 -1.14 -3.53
N VAL A 316 2.97 -1.40 -4.53
CA VAL A 316 2.93 -2.65 -5.30
C VAL A 316 4.24 -2.98 -6.05
N THR A 317 5.09 -2.00 -6.33
CA THR A 317 6.38 -2.24 -7.00
C THR A 317 7.48 -2.72 -6.04
N GLN A 318 7.30 -2.49 -4.72
CA GLN A 318 8.29 -2.76 -3.67
C GLN A 318 9.70 -2.19 -3.93
N ASP A 319 9.82 -1.18 -4.79
CA ASP A 319 11.09 -0.55 -5.11
C ASP A 319 11.36 0.66 -4.19
N PHE A 320 11.99 0.39 -3.06
CA PHE A 320 12.32 1.41 -2.06
C PHE A 320 13.78 1.87 -2.13
N ARG A 321 14.56 1.43 -3.12
CA ARG A 321 16.03 1.68 -3.16
C ARG A 321 16.36 3.16 -3.10
N ARG A 322 15.72 3.98 -3.95
CA ARG A 322 15.93 5.43 -3.94
C ARG A 322 15.52 6.07 -2.61
N LEU A 323 14.41 5.62 -2.01
CA LEU A 323 13.97 6.09 -0.70
C LEU A 323 15.01 5.75 0.38
N PHE A 324 15.56 4.54 0.36
CA PHE A 324 16.61 4.09 1.29
C PHE A 324 17.92 4.87 1.10
N GLU A 325 18.33 5.13 -0.13
CA GLU A 325 19.49 5.98 -0.43
C GLU A 325 19.34 7.37 0.19
N ILE A 326 18.22 8.05 -0.08
CA ILE A 326 17.93 9.38 0.46
C ILE A 326 17.92 9.33 1.99
N TYR A 327 17.24 8.35 2.58
CA TYR A 327 17.14 8.23 4.03
C TYR A 327 18.51 7.97 4.68
N ASN A 328 19.37 7.15 4.06
CA ASN A 328 20.72 6.87 4.54
C ASN A 328 21.63 8.11 4.52
N VAL A 329 21.47 9.02 3.54
CA VAL A 329 22.24 10.28 3.51
C VAL A 329 22.01 11.10 4.79
N HIS A 330 20.81 11.05 5.36
CA HIS A 330 20.46 11.83 6.54
C HIS A 330 20.66 11.07 7.86
N PHE A 331 20.47 9.75 7.85
CA PHE A 331 20.37 8.96 9.09
C PHE A 331 21.21 7.67 9.11
N GLY A 332 22.04 7.42 8.09
CA GLY A 332 22.75 6.14 7.90
C GLY A 332 23.67 5.76 9.05
N ASP A 333 24.31 6.75 9.70
CA ASP A 333 25.28 6.53 10.79
C ASP A 333 24.63 6.32 12.16
N ARG A 334 23.30 6.22 12.24
CA ARG A 334 22.57 6.15 13.51
C ARG A 334 22.17 4.73 13.90
N GLU A 335 22.16 4.50 15.21
CA GLU A 335 21.63 3.29 15.82
C GLU A 335 20.11 3.14 15.62
N PRO A 336 19.55 1.91 15.60
CA PRO A 336 18.15 1.68 15.29
C PRO A 336 17.18 2.58 16.07
N ARG A 337 16.31 3.30 15.37
CA ARG A 337 15.36 4.28 15.95
C ARG A 337 14.45 3.70 17.03
N CYS A 338 14.15 2.40 16.94
CA CYS A 338 13.24 1.71 17.85
C CYS A 338 13.88 1.43 19.24
N ASN A 339 15.19 1.65 19.41
CA ASN A 339 15.90 1.50 20.68
C ASN A 339 15.81 2.79 21.50
N LEU A 340 15.12 2.77 22.65
CA LEU A 340 14.99 3.96 23.49
C LEU A 340 16.13 4.15 24.51
N ASN A 341 16.98 3.15 24.76
CA ASN A 341 18.00 3.20 25.82
C ASN A 341 19.43 2.83 25.39
N PRO A 342 20.24 3.81 24.94
CA PRO A 342 21.70 3.71 24.99
C PRO A 342 22.29 4.26 26.30
N ALA A 343 21.68 5.30 26.88
CA ALA A 343 22.22 6.05 28.03
C ALA A 343 21.97 5.39 29.41
N ALA A 344 21.03 4.45 29.51
CA ALA A 344 20.79 3.66 30.72
C ALA A 344 21.71 2.43 30.88
N ALA A 345 22.60 2.19 29.91
CA ALA A 345 23.51 1.03 29.90
C ALA A 345 24.50 0.99 31.07
N GLY A 346 24.64 2.10 31.82
CA GLY A 346 25.49 2.17 33.01
C GLY A 346 24.85 1.67 34.31
N GLN A 347 23.51 1.58 34.42
CA GLN A 347 22.85 1.35 35.73
C GLN A 347 21.50 0.60 35.69
N VAL A 348 21.30 -0.36 34.77
CA VAL A 348 20.12 -1.25 34.85
C VAL A 348 20.55 -2.71 34.75
N SER A 349 19.93 -3.55 35.58
CA SER A 349 20.17 -4.99 35.67
C SER A 349 20.08 -5.69 34.31
N SER A 350 20.81 -6.81 34.20
CA SER A 350 21.07 -7.60 32.99
C SER A 350 19.85 -8.19 32.25
N SER A 351 18.61 -7.85 32.64
CA SER A 351 17.37 -8.36 32.05
C SER A 351 16.68 -7.44 31.03
N SER A 352 17.06 -6.15 30.92
CA SER A 352 16.42 -5.19 29.99
C SER A 352 17.29 -4.88 28.76
N ARG A 353 17.57 -5.88 27.93
CA ARG A 353 18.27 -5.64 26.65
C ARG A 353 17.39 -4.79 25.72
N SER A 354 17.95 -3.68 25.25
CA SER A 354 17.41 -2.90 24.12
C SER A 354 17.07 -3.84 22.97
N ARG A 355 15.79 -3.93 22.60
CA ARG A 355 15.31 -4.85 21.56
C ARG A 355 14.90 -4.05 20.33
N VAL A 356 15.61 -4.25 19.23
CA VAL A 356 15.16 -3.79 17.90
C VAL A 356 13.84 -4.51 17.58
N CYS A 357 12.81 -3.74 17.22
CA CYS A 357 11.51 -4.33 16.89
C CYS A 357 11.63 -5.31 15.72
N ASP A 358 10.81 -6.35 15.71
CA ASP A 358 10.80 -7.36 14.64
C ASP A 358 9.91 -6.98 13.44
N GLY A 359 9.25 -5.82 13.49
CA GLY A 359 8.37 -5.33 12.44
C GLY A 359 7.09 -6.16 12.25
N LYS A 360 6.70 -6.98 13.24
CA LYS A 360 5.48 -7.81 13.14
C LYS A 360 4.26 -7.18 13.78
N ALA A 361 4.46 -6.31 14.77
CA ALA A 361 3.37 -5.65 15.47
C ALA A 361 3.86 -4.33 16.10
N PRO A 362 2.98 -3.35 16.32
CA PRO A 362 3.38 -2.08 16.94
C PRO A 362 3.84 -2.31 18.38
N GLY A 363 3.19 -3.22 19.11
CA GLY A 363 3.56 -3.56 20.49
C GLY A 363 4.95 -4.21 20.64
N ASN A 364 5.61 -4.59 19.54
CA ASN A 364 6.98 -5.11 19.59
C ASN A 364 8.03 -4.00 19.50
N CYS A 365 7.61 -2.74 19.42
CA CYS A 365 8.48 -1.59 19.24
C CYS A 365 8.40 -0.65 20.45
N GLN A 366 9.48 -0.58 21.21
CA GLN A 366 9.60 0.27 22.41
C GLN A 366 9.34 1.75 22.11
N ARG A 367 9.54 2.23 20.87
CA ARG A 367 9.19 3.60 20.43
C ARG A 367 7.73 4.00 20.73
N PHE A 368 6.84 3.01 20.85
CA PHE A 368 5.43 3.22 21.12
C PHE A 368 5.04 3.03 22.59
N GLU A 369 5.94 2.48 23.41
CA GLU A 369 5.75 2.37 24.85
C GLU A 369 5.95 3.75 25.49
N SER A 370 5.03 4.14 26.37
CA SER A 370 5.08 5.43 27.06
C SER A 370 5.92 5.43 28.33
N GLU A 371 6.39 4.25 28.77
CA GLU A 371 7.22 4.12 29.96
C GLU A 371 8.56 4.83 29.74
N GLY A 372 8.81 5.91 30.50
CA GLY A 372 10.05 6.68 30.42
C GLY A 372 10.03 7.94 29.55
N VAL A 373 8.90 8.31 28.93
CA VAL A 373 8.79 9.59 28.21
C VAL A 373 8.82 10.76 29.20
N GLN A 374 9.89 11.56 29.15
CA GLN A 374 10.02 12.79 29.93
C GLN A 374 9.14 13.90 29.33
N ILE A 375 8.08 14.26 30.05
CA ILE A 375 7.17 15.37 29.74
C ILE A 375 7.97 16.68 29.77
N GLN A 376 7.71 17.57 28.79
CA GLN A 376 8.39 18.87 28.69
C GLN A 376 9.94 18.79 28.66
N SER A 377 10.52 17.71 28.11
CA SER A 377 11.97 17.58 27.91
C SER A 377 12.50 18.26 26.64
N ALA A 378 11.61 18.63 25.72
CA ALA A 378 11.98 19.32 24.48
C ALA A 378 11.97 20.84 24.68
N HIS A 379 12.94 21.49 24.05
CA HIS A 379 13.15 22.92 24.13
C HIS A 379 13.44 23.52 22.75
N ASP A 380 13.31 24.85 22.62
CA ASP A 380 13.79 25.57 21.45
C ASP A 380 15.33 25.67 21.49
N PHE A 381 15.98 25.89 20.34
CA PHE A 381 17.45 25.80 20.23
C PHE A 381 18.21 26.85 21.07
N GLU A 382 17.59 28.00 21.37
CA GLU A 382 18.18 29.08 22.20
C GLU A 382 17.84 28.93 23.70
N CYS A 383 17.17 27.85 24.08
CA CYS A 383 16.64 27.69 25.44
C CYS A 383 17.73 27.23 26.43
N PRO A 384 17.71 27.70 27.69
CA PRO A 384 18.60 27.22 28.75
C PRO A 384 18.33 25.76 29.21
N GLY A 385 17.44 25.02 28.54
CA GLY A 385 17.12 23.63 28.85
C GLY A 385 16.44 23.49 30.22
N SER A 386 17.08 22.79 31.16
CA SER A 386 16.52 22.45 32.47
C SER A 386 16.15 23.65 33.35
N ALA A 387 16.70 24.84 33.08
CA ALA A 387 16.33 26.08 33.77
C ALA A 387 15.15 26.83 33.13
N CYS A 388 14.51 26.26 32.10
CA CYS A 388 13.33 26.84 31.46
C CYS A 388 12.13 26.87 32.42
N SER A 389 11.46 28.01 32.53
CA SER A 389 10.21 28.11 33.28
C SER A 389 9.04 27.47 32.54
N LEU A 390 8.04 27.06 33.31
CA LEU A 390 6.79 26.48 32.84
C LEU A 390 5.65 27.50 32.99
N LEU A 391 4.82 27.60 31.96
CA LEU A 391 3.55 28.34 31.97
C LEU A 391 2.41 27.39 32.34
N THR A 392 1.67 27.67 33.41
CA THR A 392 0.46 26.91 33.76
C THR A 392 -0.78 27.54 33.13
N TRP A 393 -1.88 26.80 33.04
CA TRP A 393 -3.11 27.39 32.51
C TRP A 393 -3.78 28.39 33.47
N ASP A 394 -4.50 29.36 32.90
CA ASP A 394 -5.56 30.08 33.59
C ASP A 394 -6.88 29.29 33.44
N GLU A 395 -7.27 28.57 34.49
CA GLU A 395 -8.46 27.71 34.48
C GLU A 395 -9.76 28.49 34.24
N GLN A 396 -9.85 29.73 34.75
CA GLN A 396 -11.03 30.57 34.56
C GLN A 396 -11.16 31.01 33.10
N SER A 397 -10.04 31.43 32.50
CA SER A 397 -9.97 31.71 31.06
C SER A 397 -10.39 30.49 30.23
N TYR A 398 -9.88 29.30 30.56
CA TYR A 398 -10.23 28.06 29.84
C TYR A 398 -11.72 27.71 29.93
N LYS A 399 -12.29 27.77 31.15
CA LYS A 399 -13.71 27.44 31.42
C LYS A 399 -14.69 28.45 30.86
N SER A 400 -14.25 29.68 30.59
CA SER A 400 -15.09 30.73 29.99
C SER A 400 -15.48 30.45 28.54
N ILE A 401 -14.72 29.59 27.84
CA ILE A 401 -14.95 29.20 26.45
C ILE A 401 -15.69 27.87 26.42
N LYS A 402 -16.65 27.73 25.50
CA LYS A 402 -17.32 26.46 25.19
C LYS A 402 -16.78 25.90 23.88
N GLY A 403 -16.50 24.60 23.81
CA GLY A 403 -16.04 23.96 22.58
C GLY A 403 -14.54 24.08 22.32
N ALA A 404 -14.15 24.34 21.07
CA ALA A 404 -12.77 24.35 20.63
C ALA A 404 -11.96 25.53 21.21
N ARG A 405 -10.82 25.26 21.87
CA ARG A 405 -10.03 26.24 22.64
C ARG A 405 -8.59 26.32 22.14
N ALA A 406 -8.08 27.52 21.88
CA ALA A 406 -6.71 27.81 21.48
C ALA A 406 -6.02 28.73 22.50
N VAL A 407 -4.70 28.74 22.51
CA VAL A 407 -3.87 29.68 23.27
C VAL A 407 -3.87 31.04 22.57
N SER A 408 -4.25 32.09 23.29
CA SER A 408 -4.21 33.47 22.80
C SER A 408 -2.77 34.00 22.81
N LEU A 409 -2.29 34.52 21.67
CA LEU A 409 -0.96 35.10 21.58
C LEU A 409 -0.84 36.48 22.23
N GLU A 410 -1.96 37.18 22.40
CA GLU A 410 -2.03 38.52 22.97
C GLU A 410 -2.27 38.48 24.47
N GLU A 411 -3.16 37.60 24.92
CA GLU A 411 -3.57 37.55 26.32
C GLU A 411 -2.65 36.68 27.19
N THR A 412 -1.88 35.75 26.61
CA THR A 412 -0.96 34.90 27.39
C THR A 412 0.22 35.71 27.94
N ASP A 413 0.53 35.54 29.22
CA ASP A 413 1.66 36.21 29.89
C ASP A 413 2.79 35.22 30.26
N GLU A 414 3.82 35.70 30.96
CA GLU A 414 4.99 34.87 31.32
C GLU A 414 4.73 33.87 32.46
N ARG A 415 3.51 33.81 32.99
CA ARG A 415 3.12 32.87 34.05
C ARG A 415 1.96 31.98 33.62
N HIS A 416 0.94 32.55 32.99
CA HIS A 416 -0.30 31.86 32.69
C HIS A 416 -0.66 31.87 31.21
N ILE A 417 -1.06 30.71 30.72
CA ILE A 417 -1.67 30.51 29.40
C ILE A 417 -3.12 30.99 29.45
N ARG A 418 -3.47 31.94 28.57
CA ARG A 418 -4.85 32.40 28.38
C ARG A 418 -5.42 31.85 27.08
N TYR A 419 -6.72 31.61 27.08
CA TYR A 419 -7.41 30.90 26.01
C TYR A 419 -8.37 31.79 25.25
N CYS A 420 -8.58 31.46 23.98
CA CYS A 420 -9.59 32.02 23.10
C CYS A 420 -10.25 30.87 22.30
N PRO A 421 -11.42 31.08 21.67
CA PRO A 421 -11.99 30.10 20.75
C PRO A 421 -11.04 29.83 19.57
N VAL A 422 -10.99 28.58 19.08
CA VAL A 422 -10.32 28.28 17.79
C VAL A 422 -11.05 29.01 16.66
N SER A 423 -10.29 29.60 15.74
CA SER A 423 -10.81 30.33 14.59
C SER A 423 -10.01 30.05 13.31
N THR A 424 -10.43 30.66 12.20
CA THR A 424 -9.71 30.67 10.92
C THR A 424 -8.40 31.47 10.94
N GLU A 425 -8.04 32.03 12.09
CA GLU A 425 -6.75 32.66 12.38
C GLU A 425 -5.91 31.86 13.38
N THR A 426 -6.32 30.64 13.74
CA THR A 426 -5.56 29.75 14.62
C THR A 426 -4.57 28.91 13.83
N MET A 427 -3.36 28.71 14.37
CA MET A 427 -2.43 27.65 13.93
C MET A 427 -2.64 26.39 14.78
N ALA A 428 -2.97 25.24 14.20
CA ALA A 428 -2.97 23.97 14.92
C ALA A 428 -1.58 23.33 14.87
N VAL A 429 -1.05 22.90 16.01
CA VAL A 429 0.21 22.16 16.10
C VAL A 429 -0.10 20.68 16.28
N SER A 430 0.35 19.86 15.35
CA SER A 430 0.29 18.40 15.42
C SER A 430 1.70 17.85 15.67
N HIS A 431 1.93 17.28 16.85
CA HIS A 431 3.26 16.86 17.28
C HIS A 431 3.23 15.45 17.87
N VAL A 432 4.42 14.89 18.09
CA VAL A 432 4.55 13.59 18.72
C VAL A 432 4.80 13.74 20.23
N TRP A 433 3.86 13.24 21.04
CA TRP A 433 3.93 13.32 22.50
C TRP A 433 5.26 12.83 23.09
N SER A 434 5.76 11.69 22.58
CA SER A 434 7.00 11.06 23.05
C SER A 434 8.29 11.76 22.59
N HIS A 435 8.19 12.87 21.86
CA HIS A 435 9.33 13.71 21.49
C HIS A 435 9.64 14.78 22.53
N GLY A 436 9.02 14.70 23.70
CA GLY A 436 9.36 15.54 24.84
C GLY A 436 8.55 16.83 24.94
N GLN A 437 7.60 17.08 24.04
CA GLN A 437 6.72 18.25 24.11
C GLN A 437 5.33 17.92 24.67
N GLY A 438 5.04 16.65 24.98
CA GLY A 438 3.81 16.27 25.66
C GLY A 438 3.74 16.84 27.08
N GLY A 439 2.53 16.91 27.65
CA GLY A 439 2.29 17.42 28.99
C GLY A 439 0.82 17.71 29.26
N ARG A 440 0.53 18.50 30.29
CA ARG A 440 -0.82 18.92 30.65
C ARG A 440 -0.84 20.40 31.00
N PRO A 441 -1.96 21.11 30.76
CA PRO A 441 -2.07 22.53 31.09
C PRO A 441 -1.83 22.82 32.58
N GLU A 442 -2.22 21.89 33.47
CA GLU A 442 -2.07 22.05 34.91
C GLU A 442 -0.62 21.88 35.37
N THR A 443 0.16 21.03 34.69
CA THR A 443 1.57 20.76 35.04
C THR A 443 2.54 21.75 34.41
N GLY A 444 2.07 22.50 33.43
CA GLY A 444 2.79 23.58 32.79
C GLY A 444 3.45 23.21 31.45
N PHE A 445 3.77 24.25 30.68
CA PHE A 445 4.34 24.18 29.32
C PHE A 445 5.60 25.04 29.22
N ASN A 446 6.67 24.53 28.61
CA ASN A 446 7.95 25.23 28.50
C ASN A 446 7.76 26.61 27.82
N ILE A 447 8.14 27.68 28.52
CA ILE A 447 8.01 29.06 28.00
C ILE A 447 8.76 29.24 26.67
N CYS A 448 9.88 28.54 26.47
CA CYS A 448 10.61 28.58 25.20
C CYS A 448 9.79 28.01 24.04
N LEU A 449 9.01 26.94 24.26
CA LEU A 449 8.14 26.35 23.25
C LEU A 449 6.95 27.26 22.97
N HIS A 450 6.37 27.88 24.01
CA HIS A 450 5.34 28.91 23.82
C HIS A 450 5.85 30.07 22.96
N ARG A 451 7.04 30.60 23.26
CA ARG A 451 7.67 31.66 22.45
C ARG A 451 7.95 31.20 21.03
N ARG A 452 8.43 29.97 20.83
CA ARG A 452 8.65 29.35 19.52
C ARG A 452 7.37 29.31 18.69
N TYR A 453 6.30 28.71 19.23
CA TYR A 453 5.02 28.61 18.53
C TYR A 453 4.34 29.95 18.32
N THR A 454 4.53 30.91 19.24
CA THR A 454 4.08 32.29 19.06
C THR A 454 4.77 32.96 17.87
N ARG A 455 6.10 32.83 17.73
CA ARG A 455 6.85 33.36 16.58
C ARG A 455 6.37 32.71 15.27
N LEU A 456 6.25 31.39 15.25
CA LEU A 456 5.78 30.64 14.07
C LEU A 456 4.33 31.01 13.69
N ALA A 457 3.43 31.08 14.67
CA ALA A 457 2.04 31.47 14.45
C ALA A 457 1.94 32.88 13.84
N ARG A 458 2.68 33.86 14.39
CA ARG A 458 2.72 35.22 13.84
C ARG A 458 3.30 35.25 12.42
N ALA A 459 4.37 34.51 12.16
CA ALA A 459 4.98 34.42 10.83
C ALA A 459 4.01 33.82 9.78
N LEU A 460 3.10 32.93 10.21
CA LEU A 460 2.05 32.34 9.38
C LEU A 460 0.75 33.18 9.38
N GLY A 461 0.76 34.36 10.02
CA GLY A 461 -0.37 35.28 10.09
C GLY A 461 -1.53 34.75 10.93
N CYS A 462 -1.23 34.07 12.04
CA CYS A 462 -2.19 33.57 13.02
C CYS A 462 -2.17 34.42 14.30
N THR A 463 -3.31 34.51 14.99
CA THR A 463 -3.51 35.26 16.24
C THR A 463 -3.59 34.35 17.48
N SER A 464 -3.71 33.05 17.28
CA SER A 464 -3.73 32.01 18.32
C SER A 464 -3.09 30.72 17.83
N TYR A 465 -2.78 29.80 18.76
CA TYR A 465 -2.41 28.43 18.39
C TYR A 465 -3.12 27.38 19.23
N TRP A 466 -3.49 26.27 18.60
CA TRP A 466 -3.96 25.07 19.27
C TRP A 466 -2.82 24.06 19.39
N MET A 467 -2.69 23.43 20.55
CA MET A 467 -1.82 22.27 20.77
C MET A 467 -2.41 21.45 21.91
N ASP A 468 -2.38 20.12 21.81
CA ASP A 468 -2.98 19.23 22.82
C ASP A 468 -2.44 19.44 24.25
N THR A 469 -1.17 19.79 24.37
CA THR A 469 -0.41 19.87 25.62
C THR A 469 -0.88 21.02 26.50
N PRO A 470 -1.01 22.26 25.98
CA PRO A 470 -1.64 23.35 26.71
C PRO A 470 -3.17 23.34 26.65
N CYS A 471 -3.84 22.55 25.81
CA CYS A 471 -5.30 22.62 25.63
C CYS A 471 -6.10 21.40 26.10
N ILE A 472 -5.48 20.27 26.49
CA ILE A 472 -6.20 19.06 26.95
C ILE A 472 -5.89 18.78 28.43
N PRO A 473 -6.81 19.13 29.33
CA PRO A 473 -6.63 18.96 30.77
C PRO A 473 -6.70 17.49 31.22
N THR A 474 -6.41 17.31 32.51
CA THR A 474 -6.48 16.04 33.23
C THR A 474 -7.90 15.74 33.70
N ASP A 475 -8.69 16.78 34.04
CA ASP A 475 -10.10 16.64 34.39
C ASP A 475 -10.88 15.84 33.32
N GLN A 476 -11.66 14.87 33.75
CA GLN A 476 -12.22 13.87 32.84
C GLN A 476 -13.30 14.44 31.91
N GLU A 477 -14.15 15.35 32.40
CA GLU A 477 -15.21 15.96 31.61
C GLU A 477 -14.62 16.93 30.58
N LEU A 478 -13.77 17.85 31.04
CA LEU A 478 -13.10 18.82 30.17
C LEU A 478 -12.19 18.14 29.16
N ARG A 479 -11.54 17.03 29.55
CA ARG A 479 -10.73 16.23 28.64
C ARG A 479 -11.56 15.63 27.52
N TYR A 480 -12.69 14.99 27.83
CA TYR A 480 -13.54 14.39 26.79
C TYR A 480 -14.18 15.45 25.92
N GLU A 481 -14.56 16.61 26.48
CA GLU A 481 -15.01 17.77 25.71
C GLU A 481 -13.92 18.20 24.71
N ALA A 482 -12.69 18.44 25.18
CA ALA A 482 -11.57 18.88 24.35
C ALA A 482 -11.21 17.86 23.27
N MET A 483 -11.18 16.56 23.60
CA MET A 483 -10.93 15.47 22.64
C MET A 483 -12.04 15.39 21.58
N GLY A 484 -13.30 15.60 21.96
CA GLY A 484 -14.43 15.67 21.03
C GLY A 484 -14.32 16.81 20.01
N GLN A 485 -13.53 17.85 20.32
CA GLN A 485 -13.30 19.00 19.44
C GLN A 485 -12.09 18.86 18.51
N ILE A 486 -11.32 17.77 18.57
CA ILE A 486 -10.10 17.61 17.75
C ILE A 486 -10.39 17.81 16.25
N ASN A 487 -11.46 17.22 15.72
CA ASN A 487 -11.84 17.42 14.32
C ASN A 487 -12.00 18.92 13.99
N SER A 488 -12.76 19.66 14.81
CA SER A 488 -12.99 21.09 14.65
C SER A 488 -11.70 21.90 14.78
N ASN A 489 -10.84 21.57 15.75
CA ASN A 489 -9.58 22.28 16.00
C ASN A 489 -8.71 22.33 14.73
N PHE A 490 -8.58 21.20 14.03
CA PHE A 490 -7.76 21.10 12.82
C PHE A 490 -8.48 21.59 11.56
N LEU A 491 -9.78 21.32 11.41
CA LEU A 491 -10.55 21.75 10.23
C LEU A 491 -10.67 23.29 10.15
N ASN A 492 -10.90 23.93 11.30
CA ASN A 492 -11.15 25.37 11.37
C ASN A 492 -9.87 26.19 11.44
N SER A 493 -8.73 25.59 11.80
CA SER A 493 -7.44 26.29 11.83
C SER A 493 -7.02 26.77 10.44
N LYS A 494 -6.27 27.88 10.42
CA LYS A 494 -5.68 28.47 9.21
C LYS A 494 -4.59 27.60 8.62
N VAL A 495 -3.73 27.07 9.49
CA VAL A 495 -2.54 26.27 9.17
C VAL A 495 -2.48 25.13 10.17
N THR A 496 -2.08 23.95 9.69
CA THR A 496 -1.64 22.87 10.57
C THR A 496 -0.13 22.71 10.44
N LEU A 497 0.57 22.80 11.55
CA LEU A 497 2.02 22.65 11.65
C LEU A 497 2.36 21.24 12.16
N LEU A 498 3.01 20.45 11.32
CA LEU A 498 3.52 19.12 11.63
C LEU A 498 4.89 19.25 12.30
N VAL A 499 5.01 18.67 13.49
CA VAL A 499 6.24 18.69 14.30
C VAL A 499 6.70 17.27 14.61
N ASP A 500 7.76 16.85 13.95
CA ASP A 500 8.43 15.56 14.18
C ASP A 500 9.94 15.77 14.31
N ARG A 501 10.56 15.05 15.24
CA ARG A 501 12.00 15.11 15.51
C ARG A 501 12.85 14.89 14.28
N ASP A 502 12.55 13.87 13.47
CA ASP A 502 13.41 13.48 12.35
C ASP A 502 13.26 14.50 11.19
N LEU A 503 12.05 15.06 11.01
CA LEU A 503 11.79 16.11 10.02
C LEU A 503 12.43 17.45 10.40
N MET A 504 12.48 17.78 11.70
CA MET A 504 13.14 18.99 12.21
C MET A 504 14.66 18.97 12.05
N GLU A 505 15.27 17.88 11.58
CA GLU A 505 16.70 17.82 11.28
C GLU A 505 17.01 18.07 9.80
N ILE A 506 16.00 18.05 8.93
CA ILE A 506 16.17 18.28 7.49
C ILE A 506 16.35 19.77 7.24
N ASN A 507 17.49 20.14 6.65
CA ASN A 507 17.74 21.50 6.20
C ASN A 507 17.09 21.73 4.82
N ILE A 508 16.30 22.79 4.71
CA ILE A 508 15.63 23.21 3.47
C ILE A 508 16.15 24.55 2.94
N HIS A 509 17.29 25.03 3.42
CA HIS A 509 17.94 26.26 2.96
C HIS A 509 19.36 25.95 2.43
N PRO A 510 19.61 26.13 1.11
CA PRO A 510 18.65 26.52 0.07
C PRO A 510 17.60 25.43 -0.19
N LEU A 511 16.44 25.82 -0.72
CA LEU A 511 15.35 24.89 -1.01
C LEU A 511 15.63 24.13 -2.31
N THR A 512 16.07 22.88 -2.20
CA THR A 512 16.38 22.01 -3.34
C THR A 512 15.38 20.85 -3.48
N LEU A 513 15.43 20.13 -4.61
CA LEU A 513 14.62 18.93 -4.81
C LEU A 513 15.03 17.81 -3.84
N GLU A 514 16.32 17.66 -3.57
CA GLU A 514 16.86 16.65 -2.65
C GLU A 514 16.31 16.86 -1.22
N ALA A 515 16.16 18.10 -0.78
CA ALA A 515 15.55 18.41 0.51
C ALA A 515 14.06 18.01 0.56
N LYS A 516 13.32 18.18 -0.55
CA LYS A 516 11.92 17.76 -0.68
C LYS A 516 11.81 16.23 -0.73
N GLU A 517 12.70 15.57 -1.46
CA GLU A 517 12.84 14.11 -1.47
C GLU A 517 13.12 13.56 -0.06
N ALA A 518 14.00 14.21 0.71
CA ALA A 518 14.30 13.85 2.09
C ALA A 518 13.08 13.97 3.01
N ILE A 519 12.25 15.00 2.84
CA ILE A 519 11.00 15.15 3.57
C ILE A 519 10.06 13.99 3.27
N VAL A 520 9.86 13.62 2.00
CA VAL A 520 8.99 12.48 1.63
C VAL A 520 9.53 11.16 2.21
N ALA A 521 10.82 10.89 2.03
CA ALA A 521 11.47 9.68 2.52
C ALA A 521 11.36 9.55 4.06
N THR A 522 11.46 10.68 4.77
CA THR A 522 11.37 10.71 6.24
C THR A 522 9.93 10.65 6.71
N LEU A 523 9.03 11.47 6.15
CA LEU A 523 7.62 11.57 6.54
C LEU A 523 6.92 10.21 6.41
N ALA A 524 7.23 9.43 5.36
CA ALA A 524 6.63 8.11 5.15
C ALA A 524 6.83 7.15 6.34
N VAL A 525 7.93 7.27 7.10
CA VAL A 525 8.31 6.34 8.18
C VAL A 525 8.54 7.02 9.55
N CYS A 526 8.36 8.34 9.64
CA CYS A 526 8.58 9.09 10.87
C CYS A 526 7.58 8.73 11.97
N ASP A 527 7.89 9.15 13.19
CA ASP A 527 7.07 8.98 14.38
C ASP A 527 5.66 9.55 14.24
N TRP A 528 5.54 10.69 13.56
CA TRP A 528 4.27 11.34 13.32
C TRP A 528 3.38 10.53 12.36
N ASN A 529 3.89 9.98 11.26
CA ASN A 529 3.04 9.25 10.31
C ASN A 529 2.55 7.89 10.84
N VAL A 530 3.28 7.25 11.76
CA VAL A 530 2.92 5.89 12.24
C VAL A 530 1.97 5.88 13.44
N ARG A 531 1.48 7.03 13.91
CA ARG A 531 0.60 7.15 15.09
C ARG A 531 -0.82 7.49 14.68
N ALA A 532 -1.78 6.95 15.43
CA ALA A 532 -3.20 7.02 15.10
C ALA A 532 -3.77 8.43 15.35
N TRP A 533 -3.35 9.11 16.42
CA TRP A 533 -3.77 10.49 16.72
C TRP A 533 -3.28 11.46 15.64
N THR A 534 -1.99 11.45 15.35
CA THR A 534 -1.37 12.34 14.34
C THR A 534 -1.90 12.09 12.92
N LEU A 535 -2.28 10.85 12.57
CA LEU A 535 -3.02 10.58 11.33
C LEU A 535 -4.31 11.42 11.26
N LEU A 536 -5.15 11.35 12.30
CA LEU A 536 -6.41 12.10 12.38
C LEU A 536 -6.14 13.60 12.23
N GLU A 537 -5.18 14.11 13.00
CA GLU A 537 -4.78 15.52 13.02
C GLU A 537 -4.34 15.99 11.62
N GLY A 538 -3.45 15.23 10.96
CA GLY A 538 -3.02 15.50 9.60
C GLY A 538 -4.14 15.46 8.57
N MET A 539 -5.02 14.45 8.64
CA MET A 539 -6.16 14.33 7.72
C MET A 539 -7.16 15.46 7.87
N ARG A 540 -7.36 15.98 9.09
CA ARG A 540 -8.25 17.12 9.34
C ARG A 540 -7.58 18.46 9.01
N GLY A 541 -6.27 18.55 9.17
CA GLY A 541 -5.44 19.72 8.86
C GLY A 541 -4.94 19.83 7.42
N ARG A 542 -5.21 18.84 6.57
CA ARG A 542 -4.64 18.67 5.21
C ARG A 542 -4.84 19.83 4.23
N TRP A 543 -5.76 20.75 4.51
CA TRP A 543 -6.03 21.92 3.66
C TRP A 543 -4.84 22.87 3.58
N ASN A 544 -4.05 22.93 4.66
CA ASN A 544 -2.91 23.83 4.75
C ASN A 544 -1.84 23.27 5.69
N LEU A 545 -1.43 22.02 5.42
CA LEU A 545 -0.49 21.28 6.23
C LEU A 545 0.96 21.66 5.87
N HIS A 546 1.71 22.08 6.88
CA HIS A 546 3.08 22.52 6.77
C HIS A 546 4.00 21.68 7.66
N VAL A 547 5.21 21.42 7.19
CA VAL A 547 6.25 20.67 7.92
C VAL A 547 7.20 21.65 8.59
N LEU A 548 7.44 21.47 9.89
CA LEU A 548 8.50 22.16 10.61
C LEU A 548 9.84 21.44 10.37
N CYS A 549 10.74 22.11 9.68
CA CYS A 549 12.09 21.65 9.35
C CYS A 549 13.13 22.28 10.29
N LYS A 550 14.41 22.03 10.00
CA LYS A 550 15.53 22.56 10.76
C LYS A 550 15.48 24.09 10.87
N ASP A 551 15.97 24.59 12.01
CA ASP A 551 16.12 26.02 12.29
C ASP A 551 14.80 26.82 12.19
N ASN A 552 13.68 26.17 12.53
CA ASN A 552 12.33 26.73 12.48
C ASN A 552 11.85 27.16 11.09
N HIS A 553 12.45 26.62 10.04
CA HIS A 553 11.96 26.79 8.70
C HIS A 553 10.73 25.92 8.45
N VAL A 554 9.79 26.44 7.67
CA VAL A 554 8.48 25.82 7.44
C VAL A 554 8.26 25.69 5.94
N ILE A 555 7.71 24.55 5.50
CA ILE A 555 7.41 24.27 4.09
C ILE A 555 6.04 23.59 3.94
N SER A 556 5.31 23.96 2.88
CA SER A 556 4.03 23.35 2.51
C SER A 556 4.23 21.90 2.06
N LEU A 557 3.49 20.96 2.66
CA LEU A 557 3.57 19.54 2.27
C LEU A 557 3.07 19.31 0.84
N VAL A 558 2.05 20.06 0.41
CA VAL A 558 1.50 19.96 -0.95
C VAL A 558 2.53 20.37 -1.99
N ASP A 559 3.33 21.40 -1.70
CA ASP A 559 4.39 21.86 -2.62
C ASP A 559 5.52 20.82 -2.70
N VAL A 560 5.89 20.23 -1.56
CA VAL A 560 6.85 19.11 -1.50
C VAL A 560 6.39 17.94 -2.37
N LEU A 561 5.15 17.48 -2.19
CA LEU A 561 4.61 16.34 -2.93
C LEU A 561 4.47 16.63 -4.43
N ASN A 562 4.02 17.84 -4.81
CA ASN A 562 3.91 18.24 -6.20
C ASN A 562 5.26 18.24 -6.92
N ASP A 563 6.31 18.77 -6.28
CA ASP A 563 7.64 18.83 -6.90
C ASP A 563 8.29 17.44 -7.00
N VAL A 564 8.15 16.60 -5.97
CA VAL A 564 8.65 15.21 -6.03
C VAL A 564 7.91 14.43 -7.13
N LEU A 565 6.59 14.54 -7.22
CA LEU A 565 5.81 13.90 -8.29
C LEU A 565 6.12 14.47 -9.69
N ALA A 566 6.59 15.70 -9.79
CA ALA A 566 6.92 16.34 -11.06
C ALA A 566 8.34 16.00 -11.55
N TYR A 567 9.33 15.98 -10.65
CA TYR A 567 10.74 16.03 -11.04
C TYR A 567 11.58 14.85 -10.56
N SER A 568 11.18 14.14 -9.49
CA SER A 568 11.98 13.05 -8.91
C SER A 568 11.86 11.73 -9.66
N ASN A 569 12.72 10.77 -9.31
CA ASN A 569 12.62 9.38 -9.76
C ASN A 569 11.23 8.80 -9.46
N LEU A 570 10.67 8.03 -10.40
CA LEU A 570 9.31 7.49 -10.28
C LEU A 570 9.14 6.49 -9.12
N THR A 571 10.20 5.89 -8.59
CA THR A 571 10.09 5.04 -7.38
C THR A 571 9.65 5.81 -6.13
N LEU A 572 9.76 7.15 -6.12
CA LEU A 572 9.23 7.99 -5.02
C LEU A 572 7.73 8.28 -5.14
N VAL A 573 7.08 7.86 -6.23
CA VAL A 573 5.62 8.01 -6.38
C VAL A 573 4.86 7.17 -5.36
N SER A 574 5.28 5.92 -5.11
CA SER A 574 4.63 5.05 -4.11
C SER A 574 4.65 5.68 -2.70
N PRO A 575 5.78 6.16 -2.16
CA PRO A 575 5.79 6.94 -0.92
C PRO A 575 4.88 8.18 -0.93
N CYS A 576 4.78 8.90 -2.04
CA CYS A 576 3.87 10.04 -2.16
C CYS A 576 2.39 9.59 -2.08
N LEU A 577 2.04 8.50 -2.76
CA LEU A 577 0.70 7.91 -2.73
C LEU A 577 0.35 7.33 -1.35
N ALA A 578 1.30 6.74 -0.64
CA ALA A 578 1.13 6.27 0.73
C ALA A 578 0.91 7.43 1.74
N LEU A 579 1.17 8.67 1.34
CA LEU A 579 0.94 9.89 2.11
C LEU A 579 -0.27 10.70 1.62
N GLN A 580 -0.99 10.21 0.61
CA GLN A 580 -2.02 10.98 -0.09
C GLN A 580 -3.18 11.42 0.79
N HIS A 581 -3.47 10.72 1.89
CA HIS A 581 -4.53 11.10 2.83
C HIS A 581 -4.28 12.47 3.50
N TYR A 582 -3.05 12.99 3.41
CA TYR A 582 -2.68 14.35 3.81
C TYR A 582 -2.76 15.40 2.68
N ASN A 583 -3.21 15.04 1.48
CA ASN A 583 -3.46 15.98 0.40
C ASN A 583 -4.85 16.62 0.53
N PRO A 584 -4.98 17.93 0.24
CA PRO A 584 -6.27 18.60 0.21
C PRO A 584 -7.17 17.96 -0.86
N THR A 585 -8.47 17.91 -0.61
CA THR A 585 -9.43 17.58 -1.69
C THR A 585 -9.86 18.85 -2.42
N GLY A 586 -10.56 18.73 -3.55
CA GLY A 586 -10.97 19.89 -4.34
C GLY A 586 -11.90 20.90 -3.63
N ARG A 587 -12.46 20.56 -2.46
CA ARG A 587 -13.38 21.43 -1.69
C ARG A 587 -12.99 21.45 -0.21
N ARG A 588 -12.67 22.64 0.32
CA ARG A 588 -12.57 22.87 1.78
C ARG A 588 -13.97 22.72 2.40
N PRO A 589 -14.14 21.96 3.49
CA PRO A 589 -15.40 21.81 4.20
C PRO A 589 -15.84 23.16 4.75
N VAL A 590 -17.16 23.37 4.81
CA VAL A 590 -17.71 24.53 5.51
C VAL A 590 -17.49 24.34 7.01
N GLU A 591 -17.38 25.44 7.77
CA GLU A 591 -17.24 25.36 9.22
C GLU A 591 -18.33 24.47 9.85
N GLY A 592 -17.91 23.51 10.66
CA GLY A 592 -18.79 22.50 11.27
C GLY A 592 -19.05 21.24 10.42
N GLU A 593 -18.71 21.23 9.13
CA GLU A 593 -18.75 20.04 8.27
C GLU A 593 -17.51 19.17 8.53
N ILE A 594 -17.73 17.93 8.99
CA ILE A 594 -16.65 16.94 9.13
C ILE A 594 -16.73 15.98 7.94
N PRO A 595 -15.77 16.01 7.00
CA PRO A 595 -15.79 15.10 5.86
C PRO A 595 -15.78 13.65 6.35
N PRO A 596 -16.78 12.83 6.00
CA PRO A 596 -16.82 11.45 6.43
C PRO A 596 -15.72 10.66 5.72
N VAL A 597 -15.15 9.70 6.44
CA VAL A 597 -14.29 8.64 5.88
C VAL A 597 -15.05 7.34 6.04
N LYS A 598 -15.11 6.51 4.99
CA LYS A 598 -15.79 5.20 5.06
C LYS A 598 -15.13 4.35 6.16
N ILE A 599 -15.89 3.46 6.78
CA ILE A 599 -15.40 2.62 7.89
C ILE A 599 -14.19 1.80 7.44
N GLU A 600 -14.31 1.22 6.25
CA GLU A 600 -13.30 0.37 5.62
C GLU A 600 -11.98 1.14 5.42
N GLN A 601 -12.08 2.36 4.87
CA GLN A 601 -10.93 3.24 4.63
C GLN A 601 -10.29 3.71 5.93
N ALA A 602 -11.11 4.11 6.91
CA ALA A 602 -10.63 4.53 8.22
C ALA A 602 -9.86 3.40 8.90
N THR A 603 -10.35 2.16 8.81
CA THR A 603 -9.66 0.99 9.33
C THR A 603 -8.34 0.73 8.60
N CYS A 604 -8.32 0.76 7.26
CA CYS A 604 -7.09 0.58 6.48
C CYS A 604 -5.98 1.53 6.94
N LEU A 605 -6.33 2.82 7.07
CA LEU A 605 -5.40 3.84 7.52
C LEU A 605 -4.92 3.61 8.97
N LEU A 606 -5.76 3.03 9.82
CA LEU A 606 -5.42 2.78 11.23
C LEU A 606 -4.74 1.43 11.49
N ASN A 607 -4.83 0.46 10.57
CA ASN A 607 -4.34 -0.92 10.74
C ASN A 607 -2.92 -1.03 11.32
N HIS A 608 -2.01 -0.22 10.78
CA HIS A 608 -0.59 -0.22 11.13
C HIS A 608 -0.19 0.95 12.05
N ARG A 609 -1.15 1.81 12.42
CA ARG A 609 -0.89 3.01 13.21
C ARG A 609 -1.26 2.78 14.67
N HIS A 610 -0.34 3.14 15.55
CA HIS A 610 -0.47 2.85 16.97
C HIS A 610 -1.11 3.99 17.75
N ALA A 611 -1.99 3.67 18.69
CA ALA A 611 -2.42 4.55 19.75
C ALA A 611 -1.74 4.12 21.05
N THR A 612 -1.01 5.03 21.70
CA THR A 612 -0.25 4.75 22.93
C THR A 612 -1.11 4.15 24.04
N LYS A 613 -2.40 4.51 24.09
CA LYS A 613 -3.35 3.95 25.06
C LYS A 613 -4.42 3.18 24.31
N ASP A 614 -4.64 1.93 24.72
CA ASP A 614 -5.61 1.05 24.05
C ASP A 614 -7.04 1.62 24.06
N ARG A 615 -7.42 2.30 25.15
CA ARG A 615 -8.72 2.97 25.28
C ARG A 615 -8.97 4.06 24.22
N ASP A 616 -7.92 4.63 23.64
CA ASP A 616 -8.04 5.72 22.66
C ASP A 616 -8.33 5.16 21.26
N VAL A 617 -8.11 3.87 21.01
CA VAL A 617 -8.21 3.25 19.67
C VAL A 617 -9.59 3.42 19.04
N THR A 618 -10.65 3.07 19.77
CA THR A 618 -12.05 3.25 19.32
C THR A 618 -12.41 4.72 19.16
N MET A 619 -11.92 5.57 20.07
CA MET A 619 -12.18 7.01 20.03
C MET A 619 -11.61 7.61 18.75
N ILE A 620 -10.36 7.33 18.41
CA ILE A 620 -9.72 7.78 17.17
C ILE A 620 -10.48 7.23 15.96
N TRP A 621 -10.79 5.94 15.95
CA TRP A 621 -11.50 5.32 14.83
C TRP A 621 -12.85 5.99 14.54
N SER A 622 -13.62 6.30 15.60
CA SER A 622 -14.88 7.03 15.47
C SER A 622 -14.69 8.46 14.92
N LEU A 623 -13.67 9.19 15.37
CA LEU A 623 -13.37 10.55 14.91
C LEU A 623 -12.87 10.57 13.46
N VAL A 624 -12.07 9.58 13.03
CA VAL A 624 -11.64 9.43 11.62
C VAL A 624 -12.84 9.20 10.72
N CYS A 625 -13.80 8.36 11.13
CA CYS A 625 -15.05 8.15 10.39
C CYS A 625 -15.96 9.40 10.33
N GLY A 626 -15.62 10.48 11.06
CA GLY A 626 -16.44 11.68 11.16
C GLY A 626 -17.64 11.53 12.10
N SER A 627 -17.65 10.50 12.94
CA SER A 627 -18.67 10.33 13.99
C SER A 627 -18.37 11.21 15.20
N GLN A 628 -19.35 11.30 16.12
CA GLN A 628 -19.08 11.75 17.48
C GLN A 628 -18.06 10.83 18.18
N LEU A 629 -17.44 11.34 19.25
CA LEU A 629 -16.47 10.61 20.06
C LEU A 629 -17.12 9.38 20.71
N VAL A 630 -16.83 8.18 20.21
CA VAL A 630 -17.34 6.92 20.76
C VAL A 630 -16.27 6.18 21.56
N LYS A 631 -16.61 5.73 22.77
CA LYS A 631 -15.68 5.05 23.68
C LYS A 631 -15.62 3.54 23.48
N ALA A 632 -16.76 2.90 23.23
CA ALA A 632 -16.88 1.44 23.07
C ALA A 632 -17.16 1.05 21.62
N SER A 633 -16.52 0.00 21.13
CA SER A 633 -16.64 -0.42 19.74
C SER A 633 -18.02 -0.97 19.39
N VAL A 634 -18.74 -1.56 20.35
CA VAL A 634 -20.14 -1.96 20.16
C VAL A 634 -21.04 -0.76 19.88
N ASP A 635 -20.86 0.35 20.60
CA ASP A 635 -21.65 1.58 20.37
C ASP A 635 -21.31 2.20 19.02
N PHE A 636 -20.06 2.07 18.59
CA PHE A 636 -19.64 2.50 17.26
C PHE A 636 -20.39 1.71 16.18
N TRP A 637 -20.42 0.38 16.24
CA TRP A 637 -21.12 -0.44 15.26
C TRP A 637 -22.64 -0.26 15.29
N LYS A 638 -23.25 -0.12 16.47
CA LYS A 638 -24.67 0.25 16.62
C LYS A 638 -24.99 1.58 15.95
N SER A 639 -24.09 2.58 16.05
CA SER A 639 -24.27 3.87 15.37
C SER A 639 -24.18 3.78 13.84
N LYS A 640 -23.76 2.64 13.28
CA LYS A 640 -23.59 2.40 11.83
C LYS A 640 -24.66 1.47 11.25
N MET A 641 -25.69 1.10 12.01
CA MET A 641 -26.84 0.37 11.47
C MET A 641 -27.44 1.10 10.26
N GLY A 642 -27.81 0.34 9.23
CA GLY A 642 -28.29 0.88 7.96
C GLY A 642 -27.19 1.37 7.01
N SER A 643 -25.91 1.28 7.38
CA SER A 643 -24.80 1.57 6.46
C SER A 643 -24.37 0.31 5.68
N PRO A 644 -23.96 0.45 4.40
CA PRO A 644 -23.35 -0.65 3.67
C PRO A 644 -21.92 -0.91 4.17
N LEU A 645 -21.45 -2.15 4.01
CA LEU A 645 -20.07 -2.54 4.32
C LEU A 645 -19.57 -3.59 3.31
N ALA A 646 -18.36 -3.42 2.79
CA ALA A 646 -17.75 -4.38 1.87
C ALA A 646 -17.48 -5.74 2.55
N THR A 647 -17.85 -6.85 1.90
CA THR A 647 -17.58 -8.21 2.44
C THR A 647 -16.08 -8.52 2.49
N GLY A 648 -15.31 -8.05 1.50
CA GLY A 648 -13.86 -8.18 1.43
C GLY A 648 -13.13 -7.52 2.61
N PHE A 649 -13.68 -6.42 3.13
CA PHE A 649 -13.14 -5.72 4.31
C PHE A 649 -13.17 -6.59 5.57
N LEU A 650 -14.22 -7.41 5.71
CA LEU A 650 -14.36 -8.29 6.86
C LEU A 650 -13.34 -9.41 6.86
N VAL A 651 -12.77 -9.79 5.72
CA VAL A 651 -11.79 -10.89 5.61
C VAL A 651 -10.43 -10.46 6.17
N SER A 652 -10.32 -10.48 7.49
CA SER A 652 -9.12 -10.12 8.24
C SER A 652 -8.99 -10.88 9.57
N SER A 653 -7.79 -10.89 10.11
CA SER A 653 -7.44 -11.43 11.44
C SER A 653 -7.74 -10.45 12.58
N SER A 654 -8.45 -9.35 12.30
CA SER A 654 -8.83 -8.36 13.31
C SER A 654 -9.67 -9.01 14.42
N PRO A 655 -9.37 -8.74 15.70
CA PRO A 655 -10.20 -9.24 16.81
C PRO A 655 -11.66 -8.81 16.63
N ARG A 656 -12.59 -9.71 16.97
CA ARG A 656 -14.03 -9.46 16.85
C ARG A 656 -14.67 -9.16 18.20
N LEU A 657 -15.80 -8.45 18.19
CA LEU A 657 -16.62 -8.27 19.39
C LEU A 657 -17.05 -9.63 19.96
N GLN A 658 -16.93 -9.78 21.28
CA GLN A 658 -17.35 -10.99 22.00
C GLN A 658 -18.67 -10.73 22.72
N ASP A 659 -19.52 -11.75 22.78
CA ASP A 659 -20.78 -11.74 23.53
C ASP A 659 -21.74 -10.58 23.17
N GLN A 660 -21.64 -10.06 21.95
CA GLN A 660 -22.54 -9.02 21.41
C GLN A 660 -23.42 -9.62 20.32
N HIS A 661 -24.65 -9.97 20.67
CA HIS A 661 -25.61 -10.53 19.72
C HIS A 661 -25.86 -9.57 18.54
N GLY A 662 -25.80 -10.08 17.31
CA GLY A 662 -25.95 -9.31 16.06
C GLY A 662 -24.68 -8.61 15.60
N PHE A 663 -23.61 -8.58 16.41
CA PHE A 663 -22.39 -7.83 16.12
C PHE A 663 -21.10 -8.65 16.31
N SER A 664 -21.20 -9.97 16.54
CA SER A 664 -20.02 -10.81 16.81
C SER A 664 -19.09 -10.98 15.61
N TRP A 665 -19.56 -10.67 14.40
CA TRP A 665 -18.79 -10.59 13.16
C TRP A 665 -17.93 -9.32 13.05
N ALA A 666 -18.24 -8.27 13.82
CA ALA A 666 -17.67 -6.95 13.63
C ALA A 666 -16.28 -6.83 14.30
N PRO A 667 -15.28 -6.21 13.62
CA PRO A 667 -14.00 -5.91 14.25
C PRO A 667 -14.18 -5.06 15.52
N SER A 668 -13.57 -5.45 16.63
CA SER A 668 -13.61 -4.70 17.90
C SER A 668 -12.67 -3.49 17.90
N ARG A 669 -11.76 -3.43 16.92
CA ARG A 669 -10.74 -2.40 16.73
C ARG A 669 -10.24 -2.42 15.28
N PRO A 670 -9.62 -1.33 14.78
CA PRO A 670 -9.09 -1.28 13.43
C PRO A 670 -7.73 -1.97 13.27
N ASN A 671 -6.88 -1.99 14.30
CA ASN A 671 -5.50 -2.51 14.19
C ASN A 671 -5.35 -3.96 14.68
N LEU A 672 -4.39 -4.69 14.10
CA LEU A 672 -4.02 -6.03 14.56
C LEU A 672 -3.33 -5.96 15.93
N LEU A 673 -3.57 -6.98 16.75
CA LEU A 673 -2.87 -7.18 18.01
C LEU A 673 -1.55 -7.92 17.79
N PRO A 674 -0.49 -7.61 18.56
CA PRO A 674 0.70 -8.44 18.59
C PRO A 674 0.33 -9.91 18.88
N PRO A 675 0.98 -10.88 18.21
CA PRO A 675 0.81 -12.29 18.55
C PRO A 675 1.09 -12.50 20.05
N THR A 676 0.20 -13.18 20.76
CA THR A 676 0.43 -13.55 22.16
C THR A 676 1.44 -14.71 22.21
N ALA A 677 2.11 -14.89 23.35
CA ALA A 677 3.16 -15.90 23.53
C ALA A 677 2.71 -17.39 23.38
N GLY A 678 1.45 -17.63 22.99
CA GLY A 678 0.90 -18.97 22.69
C GLY A 678 0.30 -19.12 21.29
N THR A 679 0.20 -18.05 20.49
CA THR A 679 -0.22 -18.18 19.08
C THR A 679 0.89 -18.79 18.26
N SER A 680 0.62 -19.91 17.57
CA SER A 680 1.62 -20.50 16.68
C SER A 680 2.00 -19.46 15.62
N SER A 681 3.30 -19.28 15.41
CA SER A 681 3.85 -18.40 14.38
C SER A 681 3.50 -18.84 12.94
N ALA A 682 2.76 -19.95 12.79
CA ALA A 682 2.42 -20.56 11.51
C ALA A 682 1.11 -20.03 10.89
N ALA A 683 0.26 -19.33 11.65
CA ALA A 683 -0.93 -18.68 11.09
C ALA A 683 -0.59 -17.23 10.70
N GLY A 684 -0.67 -16.90 9.40
CA GLY A 684 -0.52 -15.52 8.92
C GLY A 684 -1.50 -14.57 9.60
N GLN A 685 -1.05 -13.34 9.88
CA GLN A 685 -1.92 -12.25 10.33
C GLN A 685 -2.34 -11.42 9.12
N TYR A 686 -3.64 -11.32 8.87
CA TYR A 686 -4.21 -10.65 7.71
C TYR A 686 -4.85 -9.30 8.11
N PRO A 687 -4.21 -8.14 7.87
CA PRO A 687 -4.84 -6.84 8.13
C PRO A 687 -6.10 -6.62 7.27
N ALA A 688 -6.99 -5.72 7.72
CA ALA A 688 -8.22 -5.42 6.98
C ALA A 688 -7.98 -4.40 5.87
N TYR A 689 -8.11 -4.79 4.60
CA TYR A 689 -8.14 -3.82 3.50
C TYR A 689 -9.56 -3.34 3.21
N ASP A 690 -9.74 -2.37 2.32
CA ASP A 690 -11.05 -1.74 2.15
C ASP A 690 -12.09 -2.66 1.51
N GLY A 691 -11.65 -3.78 0.92
CA GLY A 691 -12.50 -4.74 0.26
C GLY A 691 -13.17 -4.16 -0.97
N GLU A 692 -12.60 -3.11 -1.57
CA GLU A 692 -13.20 -2.48 -2.71
C GLU A 692 -13.36 -3.46 -3.88
N LEU A 693 -14.50 -3.38 -4.59
CA LEU A 693 -14.93 -4.35 -5.61
C LEU A 693 -15.38 -5.70 -5.06
N SER A 694 -15.44 -5.90 -3.73
CA SER A 694 -16.26 -6.98 -3.18
C SER A 694 -17.74 -6.56 -3.12
N VAL A 695 -18.63 -7.56 -3.06
CA VAL A 695 -20.06 -7.33 -2.79
C VAL A 695 -20.22 -6.67 -1.43
N ALA A 696 -21.10 -5.66 -1.36
CA ALA A 696 -21.44 -4.99 -0.11
C ALA A 696 -22.63 -5.67 0.57
N GLY A 697 -22.60 -5.72 1.90
CA GLY A 697 -23.74 -6.10 2.73
C GLY A 697 -24.28 -4.92 3.52
N MET A 698 -25.35 -5.16 4.27
CA MET A 698 -26.00 -4.18 5.14
C MET A 698 -25.85 -4.55 6.62
N ILE A 699 -25.53 -3.56 7.43
CA ILE A 699 -25.51 -3.68 8.90
C ILE A 699 -26.94 -3.52 9.42
N THR A 700 -27.46 -4.53 10.12
CA THR A 700 -28.80 -4.52 10.74
C THR A 700 -28.71 -4.77 12.24
N GLU A 701 -29.82 -4.61 12.95
CA GLU A 701 -29.91 -4.97 14.38
C GLU A 701 -29.70 -6.47 14.63
N GLN A 702 -30.07 -7.31 13.65
CA GLN A 702 -29.98 -8.77 13.77
C GLN A 702 -28.60 -9.30 13.38
N GLY A 703 -27.80 -8.54 12.62
CA GLY A 703 -26.58 -9.04 12.02
C GLY A 703 -26.07 -8.24 10.83
N PHE A 704 -25.01 -8.75 10.20
CA PHE A 704 -24.56 -8.30 8.89
C PHE A 704 -25.08 -9.21 7.79
N LYS A 705 -25.85 -8.63 6.85
CA LYS A 705 -26.53 -9.35 5.79
C LYS A 705 -25.87 -9.07 4.44
N ALA A 706 -25.31 -10.09 3.79
CA ALA A 706 -24.63 -9.93 2.49
C ALA A 706 -24.65 -11.22 1.65
N GLU A 707 -24.38 -11.10 0.35
CA GLU A 707 -24.11 -12.28 -0.49
C GLU A 707 -22.65 -12.73 -0.37
N TRP A 708 -22.45 -14.04 -0.24
CA TRP A 708 -21.15 -14.70 -0.15
C TRP A 708 -21.10 -15.91 -1.08
N LEU A 709 -19.92 -16.23 -1.59
CA LEU A 709 -19.65 -17.55 -2.16
C LEU A 709 -19.51 -18.55 -1.01
N MET A 710 -20.47 -19.44 -0.85
CA MET A 710 -20.63 -20.31 0.31
C MET A 710 -20.46 -21.79 -0.05
N CYS A 711 -19.61 -22.49 0.70
CA CYS A 711 -19.58 -23.95 0.75
C CYS A 711 -20.17 -24.43 2.09
N LEU A 712 -21.34 -25.07 2.03
CA LEU A 712 -22.07 -25.56 3.21
C LEU A 712 -21.67 -27.01 3.56
N ILE A 713 -21.30 -27.23 4.81
CA ILE A 713 -20.81 -28.52 5.32
C ILE A 713 -21.67 -28.95 6.51
N GLY A 714 -22.19 -30.18 6.43
CA GLY A 714 -22.89 -30.84 7.52
C GLY A 714 -22.25 -32.18 7.91
N ARG A 715 -22.64 -32.71 9.07
CA ARG A 715 -22.33 -34.10 9.44
C ARG A 715 -23.32 -35.06 8.79
N SER A 716 -22.82 -36.19 8.26
CA SER A 716 -23.69 -37.26 7.79
C SER A 716 -24.50 -37.83 8.95
N ARG A 717 -25.81 -38.05 8.72
CA ARG A 717 -26.70 -38.72 9.68
C ARG A 717 -26.40 -40.22 9.81
N ALA A 718 -25.85 -40.84 8.75
CA ALA A 718 -25.59 -42.28 8.69
C ALA A 718 -24.19 -42.66 9.23
N LEU A 719 -23.21 -41.76 9.09
CA LEU A 719 -21.84 -41.95 9.58
C LEU A 719 -21.36 -40.65 10.23
N PRO A 720 -21.49 -40.48 11.56
CA PRO A 720 -21.20 -39.21 12.26
C PRO A 720 -19.75 -38.71 12.11
N THR A 721 -18.83 -39.60 11.72
CA THR A 721 -17.42 -39.31 11.43
C THR A 721 -17.16 -38.89 9.99
N TRP A 722 -18.17 -38.90 9.13
CA TRP A 722 -18.11 -38.53 7.71
C TRP A 722 -18.79 -37.18 7.46
N LEU A 723 -18.08 -36.29 6.76
CA LEU A 723 -18.56 -34.97 6.39
C LEU A 723 -19.35 -35.08 5.09
N HIS A 724 -20.50 -34.41 5.00
CA HIS A 724 -21.25 -34.26 3.77
C HIS A 724 -21.19 -32.79 3.33
N LEU A 725 -20.41 -32.53 2.29
CA LEU A 725 -20.46 -31.28 1.53
C LEU A 725 -21.82 -31.23 0.83
N ARG A 726 -22.66 -30.22 1.10
CA ARG A 726 -23.90 -30.11 0.34
C ARG A 726 -23.54 -29.72 -1.09
N PHE A 727 -23.80 -30.65 -2.01
CA PHE A 727 -23.81 -30.34 -3.44
C PHE A 727 -24.97 -29.39 -3.72
N TYR A 728 -24.79 -28.47 -4.67
CA TYR A 728 -25.92 -27.75 -5.23
C TYR A 728 -26.69 -28.73 -6.15
N THR A 729 -27.60 -29.51 -5.57
CA THR A 729 -28.52 -30.38 -6.30
C THR A 729 -29.93 -29.83 -6.14
N GLN A 730 -30.30 -28.90 -7.02
CA GLN A 730 -31.70 -28.64 -7.34
C GLN A 730 -31.79 -28.51 -8.87
N ASP A 731 -32.30 -29.56 -9.51
CA ASP A 731 -33.19 -29.57 -10.68
C ASP A 731 -33.16 -28.39 -11.68
N GLU A 732 -31.99 -27.86 -12.03
CA GLU A 732 -31.88 -26.69 -12.89
C GLU A 732 -30.88 -26.89 -14.03
N SER A 733 -31.27 -26.40 -15.21
CA SER A 733 -30.47 -26.40 -16.43
C SER A 733 -29.02 -25.94 -16.18
N GLN A 734 -28.06 -26.46 -16.96
CA GLN A 734 -26.65 -26.05 -16.90
C GLN A 734 -26.46 -24.53 -16.90
N ILE A 735 -27.38 -23.79 -17.53
CA ILE A 735 -27.42 -22.34 -17.62
C ILE A 735 -27.50 -21.69 -16.23
N ARG A 736 -28.43 -22.08 -15.34
CA ARG A 736 -28.57 -21.44 -14.01
C ARG A 736 -27.34 -21.65 -13.12
N SER A 737 -26.71 -22.83 -13.18
CA SER A 737 -25.50 -23.10 -12.40
C SER A 737 -24.31 -22.21 -12.77
N TYR A 738 -24.24 -21.72 -14.02
CA TYR A 738 -23.18 -20.82 -14.48
C TYR A 738 -23.23 -19.45 -13.76
N TYR A 739 -24.43 -18.95 -13.43
CA TYR A 739 -24.63 -17.63 -12.82
C TYR A 739 -24.43 -17.62 -11.29
N HIS A 740 -24.38 -18.79 -10.65
CA HIS A 740 -24.42 -18.87 -9.17
C HIS A 740 -23.34 -19.75 -8.55
N VAL A 741 -22.57 -20.52 -9.33
CA VAL A 741 -21.61 -21.49 -8.81
C VAL A 741 -20.18 -21.17 -9.22
N TYR A 742 -19.30 -20.99 -8.25
CA TYR A 742 -17.85 -20.93 -8.43
C TYR A 742 -17.21 -22.30 -8.21
N ASN A 743 -16.17 -22.61 -9.00
CA ASN A 743 -15.46 -23.89 -8.97
C ASN A 743 -16.39 -25.12 -9.13
N LYS A 744 -17.31 -25.04 -10.09
CA LYS A 744 -18.29 -26.10 -10.38
C LYS A 744 -17.63 -27.48 -10.50
N GLY A 745 -18.21 -28.48 -9.85
CA GLY A 745 -17.65 -29.84 -9.78
C GLY A 745 -16.40 -29.97 -8.90
N GLY A 746 -16.00 -28.92 -8.16
CA GLY A 746 -14.88 -28.93 -7.23
C GLY A 746 -15.00 -30.02 -6.17
N ASN A 747 -16.23 -30.24 -5.65
CA ASN A 747 -16.51 -31.30 -4.67
C ASN A 747 -16.14 -32.70 -5.18
N SER A 748 -16.48 -33.03 -6.42
CA SER A 748 -16.16 -34.32 -7.04
C SER A 748 -14.68 -34.47 -7.40
N ARG A 749 -13.97 -33.35 -7.57
CA ARG A 749 -12.54 -33.31 -7.88
C ARG A 749 -11.65 -33.34 -6.64
N MET A 750 -12.18 -33.16 -5.43
CA MET A 750 -11.37 -33.19 -4.22
C MET A 750 -10.76 -34.58 -3.97
N ASP A 751 -9.44 -34.64 -3.84
CA ASP A 751 -8.73 -35.84 -3.46
C ASP A 751 -8.77 -36.06 -1.93
N MET A 752 -8.31 -37.24 -1.49
CA MET A 752 -8.34 -37.60 -0.08
C MET A 752 -7.49 -36.65 0.79
N LYS A 753 -6.37 -36.16 0.25
CA LYS A 753 -5.48 -35.19 0.91
C LYS A 753 -6.22 -33.86 1.18
N SER A 754 -6.94 -33.34 0.20
CA SER A 754 -7.77 -32.12 0.30
C SER A 754 -8.92 -32.30 1.28
N LEU A 755 -9.58 -33.47 1.28
CA LEU A 755 -10.64 -33.79 2.25
C LEU A 755 -10.12 -33.86 3.70
N TYR A 756 -8.93 -34.42 3.92
CA TYR A 756 -8.30 -34.43 5.24
C TYR A 756 -7.93 -33.02 5.71
N LYS A 757 -7.37 -32.20 4.82
CA LYS A 757 -7.08 -30.80 5.11
C LYS A 757 -8.36 -30.05 5.49
N LEU A 758 -9.41 -30.14 4.68
CA LEU A 758 -10.71 -29.56 4.97
C LEU A 758 -11.22 -29.96 6.36
N ARG A 759 -11.21 -31.27 6.66
CA ARG A 759 -11.63 -31.80 7.96
C ARG A 759 -10.81 -31.22 9.11
N SER A 760 -9.50 -31.08 8.95
CA SER A 760 -8.62 -30.54 9.99
C SER A 760 -8.96 -29.09 10.34
N VAL A 761 -9.31 -28.28 9.34
CA VAL A 761 -9.65 -26.85 9.50
C VAL A 761 -10.97 -26.68 10.24
N ILE A 762 -12.00 -27.45 9.88
CA ILE A 762 -13.37 -27.25 10.40
C ILE A 762 -13.68 -28.08 11.65
N ALA A 763 -12.84 -29.04 12.02
CA ALA A 763 -13.05 -29.91 13.20
C ALA A 763 -13.28 -29.13 14.51
N PRO A 764 -12.56 -28.03 14.82
CA PRO A 764 -12.81 -27.24 16.03
C PRO A 764 -14.21 -26.62 16.05
N VAL A 765 -14.70 -26.12 14.91
CA VAL A 765 -16.00 -25.45 14.80
C VAL A 765 -17.14 -26.44 14.97
N PHE A 766 -17.00 -27.64 14.40
CA PHE A 766 -17.99 -28.71 14.58
C PHE A 766 -18.12 -29.22 16.03
N LYS A 767 -17.21 -28.85 16.95
CA LYS A 767 -17.40 -29.16 18.37
C LYS A 767 -18.52 -28.31 18.99
N LYS A 768 -18.75 -27.12 18.46
CA LYS A 768 -19.75 -26.16 18.95
C LYS A 768 -21.00 -26.13 18.06
N TYR A 769 -20.85 -26.21 16.74
CA TYR A 769 -21.95 -25.99 15.79
C TYR A 769 -22.36 -27.25 15.01
N ARG A 770 -23.62 -27.27 14.56
CA ARG A 770 -24.19 -28.35 13.74
C ARG A 770 -23.77 -28.24 12.27
N TRP A 771 -23.65 -27.01 11.78
CA TRP A 771 -23.30 -26.67 10.41
C TRP A 771 -22.07 -25.78 10.39
N VAL A 772 -21.25 -25.93 9.36
CA VAL A 772 -20.09 -25.08 9.10
C VAL A 772 -20.17 -24.58 7.67
N ALA A 773 -19.83 -23.32 7.47
CA ALA A 773 -19.68 -22.71 6.15
C ALA A 773 -18.24 -22.24 5.94
N LEU A 774 -17.73 -22.51 4.74
CA LEU A 774 -16.59 -21.77 4.19
C LEU A 774 -17.16 -20.66 3.31
N LEU A 775 -16.73 -19.43 3.54
CA LEU A 775 -17.22 -18.27 2.80
C LEU A 775 -16.06 -17.56 2.11
N LEU A 776 -16.29 -17.17 0.86
CA LEU A 776 -15.45 -16.27 0.08
C LEU A 776 -16.26 -15.01 -0.23
N PRO A 777 -15.67 -13.81 -0.06
CA PRO A 777 -16.29 -12.60 -0.62
C PRO A 777 -16.38 -12.75 -2.14
N ALA A 778 -17.46 -12.25 -2.74
CA ALA A 778 -17.63 -12.27 -4.19
C ALA A 778 -17.16 -10.96 -4.82
N VAL A 779 -16.57 -11.01 -6.01
CA VAL A 779 -16.26 -9.82 -6.81
C VAL A 779 -17.56 -9.19 -7.32
N ARG A 780 -17.56 -7.88 -7.44
CA ARG A 780 -18.60 -7.02 -7.99
C ARG A 780 -18.03 -6.21 -9.15
N ASP A 781 -18.78 -6.12 -10.24
CA ASP A 781 -18.41 -5.25 -11.36
C ASP A 781 -18.60 -3.77 -10.98
N ARG A 782 -17.76 -2.89 -11.53
CA ARG A 782 -17.85 -1.46 -11.22
C ARG A 782 -19.24 -0.93 -11.59
N GLY A 783 -19.87 -0.25 -10.65
CA GLY A 783 -21.20 0.36 -10.82
C GLY A 783 -22.38 -0.61 -10.67
N THR A 784 -22.15 -1.89 -10.37
CA THR A 784 -23.22 -2.85 -10.06
C THR A 784 -23.36 -3.05 -8.55
N ASN A 785 -24.49 -3.57 -8.09
CA ASN A 785 -24.74 -3.83 -6.65
C ASN A 785 -24.51 -5.29 -6.25
N GLY A 786 -24.47 -6.22 -7.20
CA GLY A 786 -24.37 -7.66 -6.96
C GLY A 786 -23.06 -8.27 -7.46
N ALA A 787 -22.91 -9.57 -7.25
CA ALA A 787 -21.74 -10.32 -7.72
C ALA A 787 -21.61 -10.30 -9.24
N THR A 788 -20.38 -10.41 -9.75
CA THR A 788 -20.12 -10.62 -11.18
C THR A 788 -20.78 -11.92 -11.65
N SER A 789 -21.12 -11.99 -12.93
CA SER A 789 -21.61 -13.22 -13.54
C SER A 789 -20.68 -13.67 -14.68
N PRO A 790 -20.07 -14.87 -14.61
CA PRO A 790 -20.17 -15.85 -13.52
C PRO A 790 -19.50 -15.34 -12.22
N PRO A 791 -19.89 -15.88 -11.05
CA PRO A 791 -19.37 -15.40 -9.78
C PRO A 791 -17.91 -15.81 -9.59
N ARG A 792 -17.11 -14.86 -9.12
CA ARG A 792 -15.68 -15.03 -8.85
C ARG A 792 -15.35 -14.63 -7.42
N PRO A 793 -14.41 -15.30 -6.74
CA PRO A 793 -13.97 -14.91 -5.43
C PRO A 793 -13.19 -13.60 -5.50
N PHE A 794 -13.47 -12.69 -4.58
CA PHE A 794 -12.69 -11.49 -4.37
C PHE A 794 -11.33 -11.87 -3.79
N GLN A 795 -10.27 -11.38 -4.43
CA GLN A 795 -8.90 -11.63 -4.02
C GLN A 795 -8.53 -10.70 -2.87
N TYR A 796 -7.97 -11.27 -1.80
CA TYR A 796 -7.46 -10.49 -0.69
C TYR A 796 -6.36 -9.53 -1.19
N GLN A 797 -6.45 -8.26 -0.78
CA GLN A 797 -5.59 -7.18 -1.30
C GLN A 797 -4.19 -7.14 -0.66
N GLY A 798 -3.97 -7.90 0.41
CA GLY A 798 -2.66 -8.02 1.06
C GLY A 798 -1.90 -9.27 0.64
N GLU A 799 -0.76 -9.48 1.30
CA GLU A 799 0.08 -10.66 1.10
C GLU A 799 -0.61 -11.93 1.63
N ALA A 800 -0.91 -12.86 0.72
CA ALA A 800 -1.38 -14.21 1.01
C ALA A 800 -0.93 -15.15 -0.13
N LYS A 801 -0.53 -16.37 0.21
CA LYS A 801 -0.16 -17.43 -0.74
C LYS A 801 -1.37 -18.09 -1.39
N GLY A 802 -2.52 -18.09 -0.71
CA GLY A 802 -3.75 -18.67 -1.22
C GLY A 802 -5.00 -17.88 -0.80
N PRO A 803 -6.20 -18.34 -1.21
CA PRO A 803 -7.42 -17.63 -0.91
C PRO A 803 -7.73 -17.65 0.59
N LEU A 804 -8.14 -16.49 1.12
CA LEU A 804 -8.59 -16.36 2.50
C LEU A 804 -10.08 -16.72 2.63
N LEU A 805 -10.36 -17.77 3.38
CA LEU A 805 -11.69 -18.26 3.68
C LEU A 805 -12.17 -17.76 5.03
N VAL A 806 -13.41 -17.30 5.12
CA VAL A 806 -14.09 -17.09 6.39
C VAL A 806 -14.74 -18.39 6.82
N ILE A 807 -14.49 -18.81 8.06
CA ILE A 807 -15.12 -19.98 8.67
C ILE A 807 -16.22 -19.51 9.60
N ALA A 808 -17.45 -19.95 9.34
CA ALA A 808 -18.62 -19.62 10.15
C ALA A 808 -19.34 -20.88 10.63
N GLY A 809 -19.93 -20.83 11.82
CA GLY A 809 -20.70 -21.90 12.42
C GLY A 809 -22.18 -21.54 12.53
N SER A 810 -23.07 -22.53 12.40
CA SER A 810 -24.51 -22.32 12.60
C SER A 810 -25.19 -23.52 13.25
N HIS A 811 -26.24 -23.27 14.03
CA HIS A 811 -27.10 -24.30 14.60
C HIS A 811 -28.33 -24.59 13.74
N ASP A 812 -28.79 -23.61 12.96
CA ASP A 812 -30.09 -23.60 12.28
C ASP A 812 -30.03 -23.31 10.76
N GLU A 813 -28.84 -23.03 10.20
CA GLU A 813 -28.60 -22.60 8.82
C GLU A 813 -29.14 -21.20 8.47
N VAL A 814 -29.66 -20.46 9.46
CA VAL A 814 -30.21 -19.10 9.30
C VAL A 814 -29.21 -18.07 9.78
N GLY A 815 -28.82 -18.14 11.05
CA GLY A 815 -27.82 -17.27 11.65
C GLY A 815 -26.44 -17.92 11.64
N TRP A 816 -25.41 -17.16 11.26
CA TRP A 816 -24.03 -17.64 11.13
C TRP A 816 -23.10 -16.87 12.06
N GLU A 817 -22.44 -17.57 12.97
CA GLU A 817 -21.46 -16.99 13.89
C GLU A 817 -20.06 -17.06 13.29
N TRP A 818 -19.41 -15.91 13.12
CA TRP A 818 -18.03 -15.81 12.65
C TRP A 818 -17.06 -16.51 13.60
N GLN A 819 -16.19 -17.39 13.08
CA GLN A 819 -15.19 -18.09 13.91
C GLN A 819 -13.79 -17.53 13.69
N PHE A 820 -13.26 -17.66 12.48
CA PHE A 820 -11.91 -17.23 12.12
C PHE A 820 -11.72 -17.16 10.60
N VAL A 821 -10.63 -16.53 10.17
CA VAL A 821 -10.16 -16.56 8.78
C VAL A 821 -9.10 -17.66 8.63
N HIS A 822 -9.12 -18.38 7.52
CA HIS A 822 -8.15 -19.41 7.19
C HIS A 822 -7.61 -19.20 5.77
N GLU A 823 -6.30 -19.14 5.63
CA GLU A 823 -5.64 -19.18 4.32
C GLU A 823 -5.64 -20.61 3.80
N TRP A 824 -6.24 -20.81 2.62
CA TRP A 824 -6.26 -22.11 1.96
C TRP A 824 -4.97 -22.34 1.20
N ASP A 825 -4.32 -23.46 1.49
CA ASP A 825 -3.07 -23.87 0.84
C ASP A 825 -3.34 -24.31 -0.62
N THR A 826 -2.62 -23.71 -1.57
CA THR A 826 -2.77 -23.91 -3.01
C THR A 826 -2.42 -25.33 -3.46
N ASP A 827 -1.70 -26.10 -2.64
CA ASP A 827 -1.42 -27.52 -2.91
C ASP A 827 -2.66 -28.43 -2.76
N PHE A 828 -3.77 -27.89 -2.22
CA PHE A 828 -5.01 -28.62 -1.97
C PHE A 828 -6.15 -28.08 -2.82
N ARG A 829 -7.00 -28.98 -3.32
CA ARG A 829 -8.14 -28.62 -4.17
C ARG A 829 -9.24 -27.96 -3.35
N LEU A 830 -9.76 -26.85 -3.87
CA LEU A 830 -10.92 -26.15 -3.30
C LEU A 830 -12.24 -26.89 -3.59
N PRO A 831 -13.24 -26.78 -2.69
CA PRO A 831 -14.60 -27.27 -2.94
C PRO A 831 -15.37 -26.35 -3.91
N GLU A 832 -16.58 -26.76 -4.26
CA GLU A 832 -17.55 -25.92 -4.96
C GLU A 832 -18.16 -24.88 -4.00
N PHE A 833 -18.39 -23.66 -4.49
CA PHE A 833 -19.01 -22.56 -3.74
C PHE A 833 -20.24 -22.03 -4.49
N VAL A 834 -21.30 -21.75 -3.75
CA VAL A 834 -22.57 -21.23 -4.29
C VAL A 834 -22.81 -19.84 -3.74
N LEU A 835 -23.16 -18.89 -4.61
CA LEU A 835 -23.56 -17.55 -4.18
C LEU A 835 -24.85 -17.65 -3.34
N ARG A 836 -24.77 -17.22 -2.08
CA ARG A 836 -25.89 -17.23 -1.13
C ARG A 836 -25.88 -15.99 -0.27
N GLU A 837 -27.08 -15.53 0.06
CA GLU A 837 -27.29 -14.51 1.08
C GLU A 837 -27.09 -15.12 2.48
N VAL A 838 -26.25 -14.48 3.30
CA VAL A 838 -25.85 -14.94 4.64
C VAL A 838 -26.13 -13.83 5.64
N LEU A 839 -26.72 -14.20 6.79
CA LEU A 839 -26.85 -13.33 7.96
C LEU A 839 -25.78 -13.73 8.99
N MET A 840 -24.76 -12.88 9.15
CA MET A 840 -23.76 -13.02 10.20
C MET A 840 -24.26 -12.39 11.50
N VAL A 841 -24.29 -13.14 12.59
CA VAL A 841 -24.85 -12.72 13.89
C VAL A 841 -23.80 -12.52 14.96
#